data_AF-A0A971UVF6-F1
#
_entry.id   AF-A0A971UVF6-F1
#
_cell.length_a   1.000
_cell.length_b   1.000
_cell.length_c   1.000
_cell.angle_alpha   90.00
_cell.angle_beta   90.00
_cell.angle_gamma   90.00
#
_symmetry.space_group_name_H-M   'P 1'
#
loop_
_entity.id
_entity.type
_entity.pdbx_description
1 polymer ?
#
loop_
_entity_poly.entity_id
_entity_poly.type
_entity_poly.pdbx_seq_one_letter_code
_entity_poly.pdbx_strand_id
1 'polypeptide(L)'
;MKTNPKPFIENGRTLVPIRFISEKLGAEVEWDGEERLVTIRRGNNKVILRIDSHLVIYDRGERIYGLSDVAPKIVENRTFVPLRLVSNALGVGIEWHQLTRTAYVNSNESSEISPFFDVKLLLEKGERIAGKTKLKVELAEDYLKDGQVIKYVLLSPETAKGFVVAMGEELDKEYTYLPDIKDKGHKALAALIYDEEGNFLAGDVVGVNVDVDPRVKIMGINEGDILDTLSLGVDINFVATRVEYEIKNIDKGTSTIVGKEAPQDPYGIYTWKPKVEESGNYSIKAIVYDTEGKGHESERVNVKIQVEPEIALTGLSKGQTISRPVNLLASRNFDVKNTRYILIDLATGKEIIIDERPYGGYTWFPGPELEGKWAVLVEVEDPRGLVFRSQPVEINIKGEAILLLDGIGPNEVIRQAKNIRVRSNVELDSVRYIVKKSTGEERIIESSLAPSFEEIFKPNNQDDGYWTIKAVGRYKGREIESEEIPFRIYLGPTYGPISIVNKDNYINEFIELASKLALDSWERTGMAASLQVAQSILETGWGRNVPVDKYSGQVSYNLFGIKGKGPKGSVIINTREVYNGISYYIDAEFKAYNNIEESWAYHKKLLIESSRYEPFRQVMYDSIRGAWALKRSGYATDPEYATKLIRIIDQYNLKSLDLVGI
;
A
#
# COMPACT_ATOMS: atom_id res chain seq x y z
N MET A 1 11.13 27.10 -55.19
CA MET A 1 11.09 28.27 -54.26
C MET A 1 11.91 27.93 -53.02
N LYS A 2 12.64 28.89 -52.45
CA LYS A 2 13.42 28.67 -51.22
C LYS A 2 12.54 28.94 -49.99
N THR A 3 12.50 27.99 -49.08
CA THR A 3 11.94 28.12 -47.72
C THR A 3 12.90 28.92 -46.84
N ASN A 4 12.37 29.77 -45.95
CA ASN A 4 13.13 30.38 -44.87
C ASN A 4 12.32 30.27 -43.57
N PRO A 5 12.79 29.55 -42.53
CA PRO A 5 14.04 28.77 -42.45
C PRO A 5 14.06 27.56 -43.38
N LYS A 6 15.24 26.97 -43.60
CA LYS A 6 15.43 25.81 -44.49
C LYS A 6 14.96 24.51 -43.83
N PRO A 7 14.38 23.56 -44.59
CA PRO A 7 14.19 22.19 -44.16
C PRO A 7 15.48 21.59 -43.63
N PHE A 8 15.35 20.72 -42.64
CA PHE A 8 16.45 19.97 -42.06
C PHE A 8 16.02 18.53 -41.81
N ILE A 9 17.00 17.67 -41.54
CA ILE A 9 16.75 16.26 -41.21
C ILE A 9 16.94 16.07 -39.72
N GLU A 10 16.00 15.39 -39.08
CA GLU A 10 16.11 14.91 -37.72
C GLU A 10 15.51 13.51 -37.63
N ASN A 11 16.20 12.59 -36.94
CA ASN A 11 15.77 11.20 -36.79
C ASN A 11 15.39 10.54 -38.13
N GLY A 12 16.14 10.87 -39.19
CA GLY A 12 15.90 10.39 -40.55
C GLY A 12 14.64 10.95 -41.22
N ARG A 13 13.98 11.95 -40.64
CA ARG A 13 12.80 12.63 -41.20
C ARG A 13 13.15 14.02 -41.68
N THR A 14 12.62 14.40 -42.85
CA THR A 14 12.76 15.76 -43.36
C THR A 14 11.67 16.64 -42.76
N LEU A 15 12.07 17.61 -41.93
CA LEU A 15 11.17 18.56 -41.31
C LEU A 15 11.05 19.82 -42.18
N VAL A 16 9.83 20.32 -42.33
CA VAL A 16 9.50 21.47 -43.17
C VAL A 16 8.63 22.50 -42.43
N PRO A 17 8.73 23.81 -42.74
CA PRO A 17 7.82 24.80 -42.18
C PRO A 17 6.37 24.54 -42.65
N ILE A 18 5.50 24.12 -41.73
CA ILE A 18 4.13 23.67 -42.06
C ILE A 18 3.32 24.75 -42.79
N ARG A 19 3.35 26.00 -42.31
CA ARG A 19 2.59 27.11 -42.88
C ARG A 19 2.96 27.37 -44.33
N PHE A 20 4.26 27.41 -44.62
CA PHE A 20 4.75 27.69 -45.98
C PHE A 20 4.31 26.65 -47.00
N ILE A 21 4.28 25.37 -46.63
CA ILE A 21 3.84 24.30 -47.54
C ILE A 21 2.32 24.29 -47.64
N SER A 22 1.61 24.41 -46.51
CA SER A 22 0.14 24.31 -46.46
C SER A 22 -0.56 25.43 -47.20
N GLU A 23 -0.13 26.68 -47.03
CA GLU A 23 -0.72 27.85 -47.72
C GLU A 23 -0.58 27.74 -49.25
N LYS A 24 0.53 27.18 -49.74
CA LYS A 24 0.73 26.94 -51.17
C LYS A 24 -0.14 25.85 -51.75
N LEU A 25 -0.62 24.95 -50.91
CA LEU A 25 -1.54 23.88 -51.26
C LEU A 25 -3.01 24.29 -51.05
N GLY A 26 -3.25 25.59 -50.78
CA GLY A 26 -4.58 26.17 -50.63
C GLY A 26 -5.22 25.90 -49.26
N ALA A 27 -4.41 25.68 -48.21
CA ALA A 27 -4.87 25.53 -46.85
C ALA A 27 -4.57 26.77 -46.00
N GLU A 28 -5.43 27.09 -45.05
CA GLU A 28 -5.23 28.14 -44.06
C GLU A 28 -4.55 27.59 -42.81
N VAL A 29 -3.63 28.34 -42.21
CA VAL A 29 -2.89 27.91 -41.01
C VAL A 29 -2.98 28.92 -39.88
N GLU A 30 -3.78 28.57 -38.88
CA GLU A 30 -3.99 29.33 -37.64
C GLU A 30 -2.98 28.88 -36.56
N TRP A 31 -2.49 29.84 -35.78
CA TRP A 31 -1.62 29.60 -34.63
C TRP A 31 -2.26 30.20 -33.37
N ASP A 32 -2.41 29.38 -32.34
CA ASP A 32 -2.78 29.79 -31.00
C ASP A 32 -1.54 29.72 -30.10
N GLY A 33 -1.08 30.87 -29.61
CA GLY A 33 0.12 30.98 -28.78
C GLY A 33 -0.07 30.55 -27.33
N GLU A 34 -1.29 30.69 -26.79
CA GLU A 34 -1.59 30.32 -25.40
C GLU A 34 -1.68 28.79 -25.29
N GLU A 35 -2.40 28.18 -26.22
CA GLU A 35 -2.56 26.72 -26.28
C GLU A 35 -1.41 26.03 -27.03
N ARG A 36 -0.52 26.78 -27.67
CA ARG A 36 0.53 26.23 -28.55
C ARG A 36 -0.04 25.28 -29.61
N LEU A 37 -1.14 25.68 -30.24
CA LEU A 37 -1.86 24.88 -31.25
C LEU A 37 -1.67 25.44 -32.66
N VAL A 38 -1.45 24.53 -33.61
CA VAL A 38 -1.49 24.81 -35.03
C VAL A 38 -2.72 24.14 -35.61
N THR A 39 -3.60 24.94 -36.22
CA THR A 39 -4.81 24.46 -36.90
C THR A 39 -4.65 24.69 -38.40
N ILE A 40 -4.77 23.63 -39.18
CA ILE A 40 -4.67 23.66 -40.65
C ILE A 40 -6.05 23.35 -41.21
N ARG A 41 -6.56 24.20 -42.10
CA ARG A 41 -7.89 24.06 -42.70
C ARG A 41 -7.81 24.02 -44.21
N ARG A 42 -8.44 23.03 -44.85
CA ARG A 42 -8.56 22.93 -46.31
C ARG A 42 -9.96 22.44 -46.65
N GLY A 43 -10.80 23.33 -47.16
CA GLY A 43 -12.23 23.04 -47.33
C GLY A 43 -12.88 22.71 -45.99
N ASN A 44 -13.58 21.57 -45.91
CA ASN A 44 -14.21 21.08 -44.67
C ASN A 44 -13.26 20.29 -43.77
N ASN A 45 -12.03 20.00 -44.22
CA ASN A 45 -11.07 19.22 -43.46
C ASN A 45 -10.26 20.14 -42.54
N LYS A 46 -10.08 19.72 -41.29
CA LYS A 46 -9.28 20.40 -40.28
C LYS A 46 -8.24 19.43 -39.71
N VAL A 47 -7.04 19.91 -39.45
CA VAL A 47 -6.00 19.17 -38.74
C VAL A 47 -5.51 20.01 -37.58
N ILE A 48 -5.44 19.41 -36.39
CA ILE A 48 -4.99 20.07 -35.18
C ILE A 48 -3.71 19.39 -34.71
N LEU A 49 -2.70 20.21 -34.49
CA LEU A 49 -1.37 19.83 -34.02
C LEU A 49 -1.04 20.65 -32.78
N ARG A 50 -0.54 19.99 -31.72
CA ARG A 50 -0.01 20.69 -30.54
C ARG A 50 1.52 20.63 -30.58
N ILE A 51 2.17 21.73 -30.26
CA ILE A 51 3.63 21.77 -30.19
C ILE A 51 4.11 20.83 -29.09
N ASP A 52 5.19 20.10 -29.37
CA ASP A 52 5.80 19.10 -28.49
C ASP A 52 4.87 17.91 -28.18
N SER A 53 3.85 17.66 -29.01
CA SER A 53 3.04 16.45 -28.92
C SER A 53 3.02 15.62 -30.19
N HIS A 54 3.09 14.29 -30.03
CA HIS A 54 2.96 13.34 -31.12
C HIS A 54 1.49 13.15 -31.56
N LEU A 55 0.50 13.58 -30.76
CA LEU A 55 -0.92 13.45 -31.11
C LEU A 55 -1.30 14.35 -32.29
N VAL A 56 -1.91 13.75 -33.31
CA VAL A 56 -2.49 14.43 -34.47
C VAL A 56 -3.99 14.17 -34.50
N ILE A 57 -4.78 15.24 -34.64
CA ILE A 57 -6.23 15.14 -34.77
C ILE A 57 -6.62 15.56 -36.18
N TYR A 58 -7.15 14.62 -36.95
CA TYR A 58 -7.76 14.88 -38.25
C TYR A 58 -9.28 14.95 -38.08
N ASP A 59 -9.88 16.05 -38.49
CA ASP A 59 -11.32 16.27 -38.44
C ASP A 59 -11.83 16.41 -39.88
N ARG A 60 -12.46 15.34 -40.37
CA ARG A 60 -12.99 15.22 -41.75
C ARG A 60 -14.48 14.89 -41.73
N GLY A 61 -15.23 15.49 -40.81
CA GLY A 61 -16.63 15.13 -40.49
C GLY A 61 -16.73 14.08 -39.37
N GLU A 62 -15.67 13.32 -39.16
CA GLU A 62 -15.43 12.51 -37.97
C GLU A 62 -14.00 12.78 -37.48
N ARG A 63 -13.77 12.75 -36.16
CA ARG A 63 -12.44 12.88 -35.58
C ARG A 63 -11.69 11.55 -35.71
N ILE A 64 -10.51 11.62 -36.33
CA ILE A 64 -9.54 10.53 -36.46
C ILE A 64 -8.28 10.96 -35.73
N TYR A 65 -7.71 10.05 -34.96
CA TYR A 65 -6.47 10.29 -34.23
C TYR A 65 -5.32 9.57 -34.94
N GLY A 66 -4.13 10.15 -34.88
CA GLY A 66 -2.90 9.52 -35.32
C GLY A 66 -1.72 9.97 -34.47
N LEU A 67 -0.60 9.26 -34.58
CA LEU A 67 0.66 9.63 -33.94
C LEU A 67 1.68 10.02 -35.00
N SER A 68 2.28 11.20 -34.87
CA SER A 68 3.42 11.62 -35.67
C SER A 68 4.68 10.93 -35.16
N ASP A 69 5.64 10.63 -36.04
CA ASP A 69 6.95 10.10 -35.64
C ASP A 69 7.88 11.16 -35.05
N VAL A 70 7.68 12.43 -35.41
CA VAL A 70 8.32 13.58 -34.77
C VAL A 70 7.25 14.59 -34.39
N ALA A 71 7.24 15.02 -33.13
CA ALA A 71 6.34 16.05 -32.65
C ALA A 71 6.55 17.39 -33.39
N PRO A 72 5.48 18.15 -33.68
CA PRO A 72 5.57 19.51 -34.18
C PRO A 72 6.38 20.38 -33.23
N LYS A 73 7.30 21.18 -33.75
CA LYS A 73 8.17 22.03 -32.92
C LYS A 73 8.45 23.39 -33.52
N ILE A 74 8.84 24.33 -32.67
CA ILE A 74 9.18 25.68 -33.10
C ILE A 74 10.70 25.78 -33.30
N VAL A 75 11.10 26.07 -34.53
CA VAL A 75 12.49 26.38 -34.89
C VAL A 75 12.50 27.75 -35.57
N GLU A 76 13.31 28.67 -35.07
CA GLU A 76 13.42 30.05 -35.59
C GLU A 76 12.04 30.72 -35.81
N ASN A 77 11.15 30.63 -34.82
CA ASN A 77 9.78 31.18 -34.85
C ASN A 77 8.90 30.62 -35.99
N ARG A 78 9.14 29.39 -36.44
CA ARG A 78 8.27 28.65 -37.37
C ARG A 78 8.00 27.26 -36.85
N THR A 79 6.77 26.79 -37.05
CA THR A 79 6.44 25.39 -36.77
C THR A 79 6.98 24.48 -37.86
N PHE A 80 7.78 23.52 -37.45
CA PHE A 80 8.32 22.45 -38.28
C PHE A 80 7.60 21.13 -37.97
N VAL A 81 7.32 20.37 -39.02
CA VAL A 81 6.76 19.03 -38.93
C VAL A 81 7.41 18.10 -39.95
N PRO A 82 7.33 16.77 -39.77
CA PRO A 82 7.67 15.82 -40.81
C PRO A 82 6.91 16.10 -42.10
N LEU A 83 7.60 16.02 -43.24
CA LEU A 83 6.95 16.21 -44.54
C LEU A 83 5.78 15.23 -44.77
N ARG A 84 5.89 13.99 -44.26
CA ARG A 84 4.79 13.00 -44.29
C ARG A 84 3.53 13.48 -43.55
N LEU A 85 3.69 14.24 -42.46
CA LEU A 85 2.56 14.82 -41.74
C LEU A 85 1.80 15.82 -42.62
N VAL A 86 2.50 16.56 -43.48
CA VAL A 86 1.87 17.46 -44.46
C VAL A 86 1.03 16.66 -45.47
N SER A 87 1.53 15.51 -45.94
CA SER A 87 0.78 14.59 -46.81
C SER A 87 -0.51 14.13 -46.13
N ASN A 88 -0.41 13.56 -44.93
CA ASN A 88 -1.56 13.08 -44.17
C ASN A 88 -2.55 14.20 -43.86
N ALA A 89 -2.04 15.39 -43.52
CA ALA A 89 -2.87 16.53 -43.16
C ALA A 89 -3.69 17.08 -44.33
N LEU A 90 -3.05 17.20 -45.50
CA LEU A 90 -3.64 17.88 -46.66
C LEU A 90 -4.18 16.91 -47.72
N GLY A 91 -3.93 15.60 -47.56
CA GLY A 91 -4.33 14.55 -48.50
C GLY A 91 -3.60 14.63 -49.84
N VAL A 92 -2.34 15.07 -49.85
CA VAL A 92 -1.55 15.26 -51.08
C VAL A 92 -0.45 14.20 -51.24
N GLY A 93 -0.22 13.75 -52.46
CA GLY A 93 0.85 12.81 -52.80
C GLY A 93 2.25 13.39 -52.54
N ILE A 94 3.15 12.56 -52.00
CA ILE A 94 4.56 12.92 -51.81
C ILE A 94 5.46 11.81 -52.38
N GLU A 95 6.38 12.19 -53.24
CA GLU A 95 7.39 11.32 -53.83
C GLU A 95 8.79 11.75 -53.39
N TRP A 96 9.63 10.79 -53.00
CA TRP A 96 11.02 11.03 -52.61
C TRP A 96 11.99 10.45 -53.66
N HIS A 97 12.83 11.30 -54.25
CA HIS A 97 13.93 10.85 -55.08
C HIS A 97 15.24 10.84 -54.31
N GLN A 98 15.73 9.64 -54.01
CA GLN A 98 16.95 9.40 -53.23
C GLN A 98 18.20 10.04 -53.86
N LEU A 99 18.36 9.92 -55.19
CA LEU A 99 19.57 10.39 -55.89
C LEU A 99 19.76 11.91 -55.80
N THR A 100 18.68 12.66 -55.87
CA THR A 100 18.71 14.13 -55.84
C THR A 100 18.38 14.70 -54.46
N ARG A 101 17.95 13.84 -53.52
CA ARG A 101 17.43 14.20 -52.19
C ARG A 101 16.31 15.23 -52.30
N THR A 102 15.41 15.03 -53.28
CA THR A 102 14.30 15.92 -53.59
C THR A 102 12.98 15.27 -53.19
N ALA A 103 12.15 15.99 -52.44
CA ALA A 103 10.77 15.62 -52.22
C ALA A 103 9.86 16.41 -53.17
N TYR A 104 9.03 15.70 -53.94
CA TYR A 104 7.99 16.29 -54.78
C TYR A 104 6.66 16.19 -54.03
N VAL A 105 5.94 17.30 -53.97
CA VAL A 105 4.59 17.35 -53.42
C VAL A 105 3.63 17.61 -54.57
N ASN A 106 2.81 16.62 -54.89
CA ASN A 106 1.89 16.69 -56.03
C ASN A 106 0.46 16.90 -55.53
N SER A 107 -0.07 18.11 -55.71
CA SER A 107 -1.45 18.44 -55.31
C SER A 107 -2.52 17.79 -56.19
N ASN A 108 -2.14 17.22 -57.34
CA ASN A 108 -3.04 16.50 -58.25
C ASN A 108 -3.18 15.02 -57.91
N GLU A 109 -2.33 14.52 -57.00
CA GLU A 109 -2.42 13.17 -56.46
C GLU A 109 -2.98 13.22 -55.04
N SER A 110 -3.99 12.38 -54.79
CA SER A 110 -4.56 12.21 -53.46
C SER A 110 -3.79 11.16 -52.67
N SER A 111 -3.57 11.41 -51.39
CA SER A 111 -3.00 10.45 -50.44
C SER A 111 -3.96 10.17 -49.29
N GLU A 112 -4.06 8.91 -48.88
CA GLU A 112 -4.80 8.49 -47.69
C GLU A 112 -3.96 8.72 -46.42
N ILE A 113 -4.63 8.89 -45.28
CA ILE A 113 -3.93 8.97 -43.99
C ILE A 113 -3.30 7.61 -43.73
N SER A 114 -1.97 7.57 -43.72
CA SER A 114 -1.21 6.35 -43.43
C SER A 114 -0.55 6.45 -42.05
N PRO A 115 -0.62 5.39 -41.21
CA PRO A 115 0.05 5.37 -39.91
C PRO A 115 1.57 5.60 -40.02
N PHE A 116 2.14 6.31 -39.05
CA PHE A 116 3.58 6.55 -39.02
C PHE A 116 4.39 5.32 -38.56
N PHE A 117 3.74 4.42 -37.84
CA PHE A 117 4.33 3.25 -37.21
C PHE A 117 3.57 1.98 -37.62
N ASP A 118 4.30 0.87 -37.68
CA ASP A 118 3.73 -0.46 -37.89
C ASP A 118 3.35 -1.11 -36.56
N VAL A 119 2.54 -0.38 -35.79
CA VAL A 119 1.91 -0.80 -34.53
C VAL A 119 0.42 -0.57 -34.68
N LYS A 120 -0.39 -1.52 -34.20
CA LYS A 120 -1.84 -1.44 -34.27
C LYS A 120 -2.45 -1.77 -32.92
N LEU A 121 -3.15 -0.82 -32.32
CA LEU A 121 -3.95 -1.04 -31.13
C LEU A 121 -5.20 -1.84 -31.51
N LEU A 122 -5.38 -3.01 -30.87
CA LEU A 122 -6.51 -3.91 -31.11
C LEU A 122 -7.76 -3.43 -30.36
N LEU A 123 -8.28 -2.28 -30.78
CA LEU A 123 -9.50 -1.66 -30.25
C LEU A 123 -10.28 -1.01 -31.39
N GLU A 124 -11.60 -1.06 -31.36
CA GLU A 124 -12.40 -0.45 -32.43
C GLU A 124 -12.43 1.08 -32.32
N LYS A 125 -12.42 1.75 -33.47
CA LYS A 125 -12.56 3.21 -33.52
C LYS A 125 -13.93 3.62 -33.00
N GLY A 126 -13.95 4.56 -32.06
CA GLY A 126 -15.18 5.06 -31.44
C GLY A 126 -15.76 4.10 -30.40
N GLU A 127 -15.03 3.04 -30.02
CA GLU A 127 -15.50 2.06 -29.05
C GLU A 127 -15.94 2.72 -27.74
N ARG A 128 -17.09 2.27 -27.23
CA ARG A 128 -17.62 2.70 -25.94
C ARG A 128 -16.95 1.90 -24.83
N ILE A 129 -16.11 2.56 -24.03
CA ILE A 129 -15.50 1.98 -22.83
C ILE A 129 -16.51 2.12 -21.68
N ALA A 130 -17.30 1.06 -21.49
CA ALA A 130 -18.29 0.98 -20.43
C ALA A 130 -17.78 0.25 -19.16
N GLY A 131 -16.53 -0.24 -19.16
CA GLY A 131 -16.01 -1.04 -18.07
C GLY A 131 -14.58 -1.52 -18.29
N LYS A 132 -14.22 -2.64 -17.62
CA LYS A 132 -12.94 -3.34 -17.86
C LYS A 132 -12.75 -3.62 -19.35
N THR A 133 -11.67 -3.10 -19.92
CA THR A 133 -11.34 -3.26 -21.34
C THR A 133 -9.95 -3.89 -21.47
N LYS A 134 -9.84 -4.90 -22.32
CA LYS A 134 -8.57 -5.55 -22.66
C LYS A 134 -7.85 -4.71 -23.68
N LEU A 135 -6.57 -4.45 -23.44
CA LEU A 135 -5.70 -3.65 -24.30
C LEU A 135 -4.56 -4.54 -24.81
N LYS A 136 -4.37 -4.56 -26.12
CA LYS A 136 -3.33 -5.35 -26.79
C LYS A 136 -2.94 -4.64 -28.09
N VAL A 137 -1.69 -4.82 -28.51
CA VAL A 137 -1.22 -4.33 -29.81
C VAL A 137 -0.78 -5.49 -30.71
N GLU A 138 -0.87 -5.29 -32.02
CA GLU A 138 -0.10 -6.01 -33.04
C GLU A 138 1.12 -5.14 -33.40
N LEU A 139 2.32 -5.72 -33.43
CA LEU A 139 3.55 -4.98 -33.72
C LEU A 139 4.50 -5.77 -34.63
N ALA A 140 5.29 -5.05 -35.43
CA ALA A 140 6.36 -5.62 -36.26
C ALA A 140 7.52 -6.19 -35.40
N GLU A 141 8.26 -7.17 -35.93
CA GLU A 141 9.37 -7.84 -35.22
C GLU A 141 10.46 -6.89 -34.72
N ASP A 142 10.71 -5.79 -35.42
CA ASP A 142 11.79 -4.86 -35.03
C ASP A 142 11.47 -4.12 -33.73
N TYR A 143 10.20 -3.81 -33.47
CA TYR A 143 9.79 -3.19 -32.20
C TYR A 143 9.86 -4.16 -31.01
N LEU A 144 9.75 -5.47 -31.24
CA LEU A 144 9.93 -6.49 -30.20
C LEU A 144 11.39 -6.60 -29.72
N LYS A 145 12.35 -6.22 -30.58
CA LYS A 145 13.78 -6.30 -30.25
C LYS A 145 14.24 -5.11 -29.41
N ASP A 146 13.78 -3.91 -29.78
CA ASP A 146 14.28 -2.65 -29.22
C ASP A 146 13.37 -2.09 -28.11
N GLY A 147 12.08 -2.45 -28.09
CA GLY A 147 11.13 -1.98 -27.10
C GLY A 147 11.24 -2.72 -25.76
N GLN A 148 11.18 -1.97 -24.66
CA GLN A 148 11.26 -2.49 -23.29
C GLN A 148 9.97 -2.27 -22.50
N VAL A 149 9.24 -1.19 -22.76
CA VAL A 149 8.03 -0.84 -22.00
C VAL A 149 6.92 -0.41 -22.94
N ILE A 150 5.72 -0.93 -22.72
CA ILE A 150 4.48 -0.44 -23.32
C ILE A 150 3.68 0.35 -22.28
N LYS A 151 3.20 1.53 -22.66
CA LYS A 151 2.27 2.35 -21.87
C LYS A 151 1.01 2.62 -22.67
N TYR A 152 -0.14 2.39 -22.05
CA TYR A 152 -1.43 2.80 -22.56
C TYR A 152 -1.84 4.10 -21.88
N VAL A 153 -2.07 5.15 -22.65
CA VAL A 153 -2.33 6.50 -22.15
C VAL A 153 -3.69 6.98 -22.64
N LEU A 154 -4.58 7.33 -21.72
CA LEU A 154 -5.89 7.91 -22.03
C LEU A 154 -5.78 9.44 -22.04
N LEU A 155 -5.76 10.02 -23.23
CA LEU A 155 -5.50 11.44 -23.46
C LEU A 155 -6.80 12.23 -23.63
N SER A 156 -6.81 13.45 -23.09
CA SER A 156 -7.74 14.49 -23.51
C SER A 156 -7.34 15.00 -24.90
N PRO A 157 -8.23 14.93 -25.90
CA PRO A 157 -7.98 15.51 -27.23
C PRO A 157 -7.71 17.01 -27.18
N GLU A 158 -8.22 17.70 -26.17
CA GLU A 158 -8.08 19.13 -25.99
C GLU A 158 -6.65 19.46 -25.58
N THR A 159 -6.10 18.78 -24.56
CA THR A 159 -4.78 19.12 -23.99
C THR A 159 -3.63 18.27 -24.52
N ALA A 160 -3.92 17.16 -25.20
CA ALA A 160 -2.97 16.09 -25.53
C ALA A 160 -2.21 15.54 -24.31
N LYS A 161 -2.81 15.68 -23.11
CA LYS A 161 -2.32 15.12 -21.86
C LYS A 161 -3.35 14.17 -21.27
N GLY A 162 -2.87 13.23 -20.46
CA GLY A 162 -3.70 12.16 -19.94
C GLY A 162 -3.03 11.34 -18.86
N PHE A 163 -3.65 10.22 -18.52
CA PHE A 163 -3.13 9.29 -17.51
C PHE A 163 -2.72 7.98 -18.15
N VAL A 164 -1.65 7.38 -17.62
CA VAL A 164 -1.34 5.98 -17.90
C VAL A 164 -2.43 5.12 -17.28
N VAL A 165 -3.08 4.30 -18.10
CA VAL A 165 -4.20 3.44 -17.69
C VAL A 165 -3.84 1.95 -17.63
N ALA A 166 -2.75 1.59 -18.30
CA ALA A 166 -2.06 0.32 -18.20
C ALA A 166 -0.60 0.47 -18.64
N MET A 167 0.30 -0.34 -18.10
CA MET A 167 1.67 -0.44 -18.59
C MET A 167 2.29 -1.79 -18.23
N GLY A 168 3.36 -2.16 -18.93
CA GLY A 168 4.21 -3.29 -18.55
C GLY A 168 5.39 -3.49 -19.50
N GLU A 169 6.19 -4.51 -19.20
CA GLU A 169 7.45 -4.81 -19.90
C GLU A 169 7.27 -5.85 -21.02
N GLU A 170 6.15 -6.59 -21.01
CA GLU A 170 5.81 -7.56 -22.06
C GLU A 170 4.95 -6.85 -23.13
N LEU A 171 5.53 -6.51 -24.29
CA LEU A 171 4.89 -5.63 -25.29
C LEU A 171 3.68 -6.25 -26.01
N ASP A 172 3.68 -7.58 -26.20
CA ASP A 172 2.66 -8.34 -26.92
C ASP A 172 1.57 -8.93 -25.99
N LYS A 173 1.71 -8.68 -24.68
CA LYS A 173 0.78 -9.13 -23.65
C LYS A 173 -0.52 -8.32 -23.67
N GLU A 174 -1.59 -8.98 -23.22
CA GLU A 174 -2.86 -8.31 -22.95
C GLU A 174 -2.84 -7.65 -21.57
N TYR A 175 -3.16 -6.36 -21.53
CA TYR A 175 -3.32 -5.58 -20.29
C TYR A 175 -4.79 -5.23 -20.06
N THR A 176 -5.17 -4.91 -18.82
CA THR A 176 -6.55 -4.54 -18.48
C THR A 176 -6.64 -3.09 -18.03
N TYR A 177 -7.42 -2.30 -18.76
CA TYR A 177 -7.83 -0.97 -18.36
C TYR A 177 -9.12 -1.04 -17.53
N LEU A 178 -9.08 -0.47 -16.32
CA LEU A 178 -10.24 -0.21 -15.48
C LEU A 178 -10.53 1.31 -15.49
N PRO A 179 -11.66 1.77 -16.05
CA PRO A 179 -11.90 3.20 -16.22
C PRO A 179 -12.28 3.93 -14.94
N ASP A 180 -11.81 5.16 -14.80
CA ASP A 180 -12.26 6.12 -13.80
C ASP A 180 -13.52 6.84 -14.34
N ILE A 181 -14.56 6.98 -13.53
CA ILE A 181 -15.83 7.63 -13.94
C ILE A 181 -15.59 9.10 -14.31
N LYS A 182 -14.58 9.75 -13.72
CA LYS A 182 -14.20 11.13 -14.04
C LYS A 182 -13.66 11.31 -15.46
N ASP A 183 -13.23 10.23 -16.12
CA ASP A 183 -12.67 10.29 -17.47
C ASP A 183 -13.74 10.35 -18.58
N LYS A 184 -15.03 10.48 -18.20
CA LYS A 184 -16.18 10.47 -19.11
C LYS A 184 -15.99 11.35 -20.37
N GLY A 185 -16.48 10.85 -21.49
CA GLY A 185 -16.52 11.51 -22.79
C GLY A 185 -15.47 11.01 -23.78
N HIS A 186 -15.36 11.72 -24.90
CA HIS A 186 -14.41 11.38 -25.96
C HIS A 186 -12.96 11.54 -25.50
N LYS A 187 -12.15 10.52 -25.78
CA LYS A 187 -10.72 10.45 -25.44
C LYS A 187 -9.93 9.86 -26.60
N ALA A 188 -8.62 10.09 -26.59
CA ALA A 188 -7.69 9.38 -27.46
C ALA A 188 -6.90 8.37 -26.61
N LEU A 189 -7.07 7.07 -26.86
CA LEU A 189 -6.33 6.03 -26.17
C LEU A 189 -5.12 5.64 -27.02
N ALA A 190 -3.92 5.97 -26.53
CA ALA A 190 -2.67 5.68 -27.21
C ALA A 190 -1.98 4.47 -26.57
N ALA A 191 -1.39 3.60 -27.40
CA ALA A 191 -0.45 2.58 -26.99
C ALA A 191 0.96 3.00 -27.45
N LEU A 192 1.88 3.17 -26.51
CA LEU A 192 3.18 3.79 -26.73
C LEU A 192 4.29 2.85 -26.27
N ILE A 193 5.26 2.61 -27.14
CA ILE A 193 6.41 1.72 -26.91
C ILE A 193 7.65 2.58 -26.70
N TYR A 194 8.41 2.26 -25.66
CA TYR A 194 9.64 2.95 -25.26
C TYR A 194 10.83 1.98 -25.20
N ASP A 195 12.03 2.49 -25.47
CA ASP A 195 13.30 1.77 -25.25
C ASP A 195 13.73 1.78 -23.77
N GLU A 196 14.92 1.23 -23.48
CA GLU A 196 15.50 1.16 -22.13
C GLU A 196 15.81 2.55 -21.55
N GLU A 197 16.20 3.49 -22.41
CA GLU A 197 16.48 4.88 -22.05
C GLU A 197 15.21 5.73 -21.90
N GLY A 198 14.03 5.19 -22.22
CA GLY A 198 12.74 5.87 -22.11
C GLY A 198 12.39 6.75 -23.31
N ASN A 199 13.08 6.61 -24.45
CA ASN A 199 12.73 7.30 -25.69
C ASN A 199 11.53 6.62 -26.37
N PHE A 200 10.65 7.42 -26.95
CA PHE A 200 9.50 6.92 -27.72
C PHE A 200 9.97 6.28 -29.04
N LEU A 201 9.61 5.02 -29.26
CA LEU A 201 9.97 4.25 -30.45
C LEU A 201 8.84 4.21 -31.47
N ALA A 202 7.64 3.86 -31.01
CA ALA A 202 6.47 3.65 -31.85
C ALA A 202 5.20 3.61 -31.03
N GLY A 203 4.06 3.78 -31.71
CA GLY A 203 2.78 3.60 -31.07
C GLY A 203 1.62 3.68 -32.04
N ASP A 204 0.43 3.48 -31.51
CA ASP A 204 -0.83 3.70 -32.21
C ASP A 204 -1.81 4.43 -31.29
N VAL A 205 -2.84 5.04 -31.88
CA VAL A 205 -3.86 5.77 -31.11
C VAL A 205 -5.24 5.57 -31.73
N VAL A 206 -6.21 5.27 -30.87
CA VAL A 206 -7.60 5.07 -31.25
C VAL A 206 -8.49 6.05 -30.48
N GLY A 207 -9.45 6.66 -31.17
CA GLY A 207 -10.49 7.46 -30.53
C GLY A 207 -11.48 6.56 -29.80
N VAL A 208 -11.78 6.85 -28.54
CA VAL A 208 -12.71 6.07 -27.71
C VAL A 208 -13.70 7.00 -27.03
N ASN A 209 -14.83 6.46 -26.58
CA ASN A 209 -15.77 7.19 -25.74
C ASN A 209 -15.89 6.50 -24.38
N VAL A 210 -15.36 7.12 -23.33
CA VAL A 210 -15.49 6.61 -21.97
C VAL A 210 -16.87 6.96 -21.44
N ASP A 211 -17.70 5.95 -21.21
CA ASP A 211 -19.05 6.10 -20.69
C ASP A 211 -19.39 4.89 -19.83
N VAL A 212 -18.82 4.91 -18.63
CA VAL A 212 -18.93 3.84 -17.65
C VAL A 212 -20.35 3.76 -17.12
N ASP A 213 -20.93 2.56 -17.19
CA ASP A 213 -22.16 2.21 -16.49
C ASP A 213 -21.77 1.39 -15.24
N PRO A 214 -21.76 1.99 -14.04
CA PRO A 214 -21.20 1.35 -12.85
C PRO A 214 -21.96 0.08 -12.48
N ARG A 215 -21.24 -1.03 -12.39
CA ARG A 215 -21.77 -2.35 -12.02
C ARG A 215 -20.98 -2.90 -10.86
N VAL A 216 -21.71 -3.46 -9.89
CA VAL A 216 -21.15 -4.10 -8.71
C VAL A 216 -21.78 -5.47 -8.57
N LYS A 217 -20.93 -6.50 -8.47
CA LYS A 217 -21.36 -7.87 -8.17
C LYS A 217 -20.58 -8.37 -6.97
N ILE A 218 -21.27 -8.97 -6.00
CA ILE A 218 -20.60 -9.68 -4.90
C ILE A 218 -19.93 -10.96 -5.43
N MET A 219 -18.72 -11.22 -4.94
CA MET A 219 -17.95 -12.42 -5.18
C MET A 219 -17.69 -13.16 -3.87
N GLY A 220 -17.50 -14.48 -3.94
CA GLY A 220 -17.20 -15.34 -2.79
C GLY A 220 -18.41 -16.03 -2.15
N ILE A 221 -19.63 -15.65 -2.55
CA ILE A 221 -20.89 -16.28 -2.13
C ILE A 221 -21.89 -16.39 -3.29
N ASN A 222 -22.82 -17.34 -3.20
CA ASN A 222 -23.94 -17.54 -4.10
C ASN A 222 -25.26 -17.63 -3.31
N GLU A 223 -26.37 -17.45 -4.04
CA GLU A 223 -27.70 -17.54 -3.46
C GLU A 223 -27.96 -18.94 -2.88
N GLY A 224 -28.36 -18.99 -1.60
CA GLY A 224 -28.68 -20.22 -0.89
C GLY A 224 -27.49 -20.96 -0.27
N ASP A 225 -26.27 -20.43 -0.37
CA ASP A 225 -25.08 -21.05 0.24
C ASP A 225 -25.26 -21.25 1.75
N ILE A 226 -24.76 -22.38 2.27
CA ILE A 226 -24.67 -22.67 3.70
C ILE A 226 -23.20 -22.60 4.11
N LEU A 227 -22.83 -21.64 4.95
CA LEU A 227 -21.45 -21.27 5.24
C LEU A 227 -21.18 -21.18 6.74
N ASP A 228 -19.98 -21.55 7.17
CA ASP A 228 -19.48 -21.29 8.54
C ASP A 228 -18.60 -20.03 8.61
N THR A 229 -18.13 -19.53 7.47
CA THR A 229 -17.28 -18.36 7.29
C THR A 229 -17.74 -17.60 6.05
N LEU A 230 -17.80 -16.27 6.16
CA LEU A 230 -18.19 -15.41 5.05
C LEU A 230 -16.97 -14.70 4.46
N SER A 231 -16.63 -15.01 3.21
CA SER A 231 -15.58 -14.32 2.46
C SER A 231 -16.19 -13.53 1.30
N LEU A 232 -16.03 -12.21 1.32
CA LEU A 232 -16.64 -11.28 0.37
C LEU A 232 -15.57 -10.55 -0.44
N GLY A 233 -15.73 -10.57 -1.76
CA GLY A 233 -15.08 -9.63 -2.68
C GLY A 233 -16.12 -8.95 -3.55
N VAL A 234 -15.68 -8.07 -4.43
CA VAL A 234 -16.53 -7.46 -5.46
C VAL A 234 -15.90 -7.57 -6.83
N ASP A 235 -16.73 -7.86 -7.84
CA ASP A 235 -16.39 -7.64 -9.24
C ASP A 235 -17.04 -6.32 -9.69
N ILE A 236 -16.19 -5.39 -10.13
CA ILE A 236 -16.55 -4.01 -10.48
C ILE A 236 -15.93 -3.64 -11.82
N ASN A 237 -16.56 -2.71 -12.53
CA ASN A 237 -16.09 -2.24 -13.85
C ASN A 237 -15.60 -0.78 -13.84
N PHE A 238 -15.37 -0.19 -12.67
CA PHE A 238 -14.86 1.17 -12.49
C PHE A 238 -13.81 1.22 -11.38
N VAL A 239 -12.96 2.25 -11.39
CA VAL A 239 -12.02 2.51 -10.30
C VAL A 239 -12.80 2.92 -9.04
N ALA A 240 -12.63 2.13 -7.98
CA ALA A 240 -13.27 2.36 -6.69
C ALA A 240 -12.28 2.82 -5.63
N THR A 241 -12.76 3.68 -4.73
CA THR A 241 -12.00 4.22 -3.60
C THR A 241 -12.14 3.37 -2.35
N ARG A 242 -13.31 2.74 -2.14
CA ARG A 242 -13.61 1.84 -1.01
C ARG A 242 -14.87 1.01 -1.27
N VAL A 243 -15.04 -0.07 -0.51
CA VAL A 243 -16.30 -0.85 -0.45
C VAL A 243 -16.85 -0.89 0.98
N GLU A 244 -18.17 -0.95 1.09
CA GLU A 244 -18.92 -1.27 2.29
C GLU A 244 -19.79 -2.50 2.04
N TYR A 245 -19.98 -3.34 3.06
CA TYR A 245 -20.87 -4.50 2.99
C TYR A 245 -21.98 -4.36 4.01
N GLU A 246 -23.23 -4.32 3.54
CA GLU A 246 -24.41 -4.44 4.39
C GLU A 246 -24.72 -5.93 4.60
N ILE A 247 -24.60 -6.38 5.84
CA ILE A 247 -24.87 -7.76 6.27
C ILE A 247 -26.11 -7.73 7.15
N LYS A 248 -27.26 -8.15 6.59
CA LYS A 248 -28.55 -8.15 7.28
C LYS A 248 -28.92 -9.55 7.73
N ASN A 249 -29.06 -9.78 9.04
CA ASN A 249 -29.66 -11.00 9.57
C ASN A 249 -31.18 -10.91 9.40
N ILE A 250 -31.74 -11.78 8.56
CA ILE A 250 -33.17 -11.79 8.20
C ILE A 250 -34.01 -12.29 9.38
N ASP A 251 -33.50 -13.29 10.11
CA ASP A 251 -34.22 -13.92 11.22
C ASP A 251 -34.40 -12.97 12.41
N LYS A 252 -33.40 -12.13 12.68
CA LYS A 252 -33.38 -11.18 13.81
C LYS A 252 -33.78 -9.75 13.41
N GLY A 253 -33.86 -9.46 12.11
CA GLY A 253 -34.13 -8.12 11.60
C GLY A 253 -33.02 -7.09 11.86
N THR A 254 -31.80 -7.54 12.20
CA THR A 254 -30.64 -6.67 12.47
C THR A 254 -29.79 -6.48 11.21
N SER A 255 -29.12 -5.33 11.08
CA SER A 255 -28.23 -5.03 9.96
C SER A 255 -26.94 -4.38 10.45
N THR A 256 -25.81 -4.82 9.90
CA THR A 256 -24.48 -4.28 10.19
C THR A 256 -23.85 -3.82 8.89
N ILE A 257 -23.21 -2.64 8.89
CA ILE A 257 -22.46 -2.13 7.74
C ILE A 257 -20.97 -2.23 8.04
N VAL A 258 -20.31 -3.18 7.40
CA VAL A 258 -18.85 -3.32 7.41
C VAL A 258 -18.26 -2.29 6.45
N GLY A 259 -17.19 -1.61 6.84
CA GLY A 259 -16.53 -0.59 6.00
C GLY A 259 -16.83 0.85 6.39
N LYS A 260 -17.82 1.08 7.27
CA LYS A 260 -18.24 2.42 7.69
C LYS A 260 -17.23 3.13 8.59
N GLU A 261 -16.66 2.41 9.56
CA GLU A 261 -15.63 2.95 10.47
C GLU A 261 -14.21 2.71 9.95
N ALA A 262 -13.97 1.53 9.37
CA ALA A 262 -12.70 1.14 8.79
C ALA A 262 -12.94 0.75 7.32
N PRO A 263 -12.57 1.60 6.34
CA PRO A 263 -12.83 1.35 4.92
C PRO A 263 -12.29 0.00 4.45
N GLN A 264 -13.07 -0.71 3.62
CA GLN A 264 -12.64 -2.00 3.06
C GLN A 264 -12.05 -1.84 1.65
N ASP A 265 -11.13 -2.74 1.33
CA ASP A 265 -10.43 -2.79 0.05
C ASP A 265 -11.37 -3.32 -1.04
N PRO A 266 -11.73 -2.51 -2.06
CA PRO A 266 -12.60 -2.94 -3.14
C PRO A 266 -11.92 -3.95 -4.09
N TYR A 267 -10.60 -4.12 -3.98
CA TYR A 267 -9.80 -5.07 -4.79
C TYR A 267 -9.28 -6.25 -3.95
N GLY A 268 -9.72 -6.37 -2.70
CA GLY A 268 -9.34 -7.42 -1.78
C GLY A 268 -10.52 -8.29 -1.36
N ILE A 269 -10.26 -9.20 -0.42
CA ILE A 269 -11.28 -10.06 0.20
C ILE A 269 -11.47 -9.62 1.65
N TYR A 270 -12.70 -9.30 2.02
CA TYR A 270 -13.13 -9.18 3.40
C TYR A 270 -13.55 -10.57 3.93
N THR A 271 -13.15 -10.92 5.16
CA THR A 271 -13.56 -12.18 5.79
C THR A 271 -14.18 -11.90 7.14
N TRP A 272 -15.39 -12.41 7.34
CA TRP A 272 -16.08 -12.45 8.62
C TRP A 272 -16.19 -13.90 9.08
N LYS A 273 -15.79 -14.15 10.34
CA LYS A 273 -15.93 -15.44 11.02
C LYS A 273 -17.02 -15.28 12.09
N PRO A 274 -18.27 -15.70 11.80
CA PRO A 274 -19.38 -15.58 12.73
C PRO A 274 -19.23 -16.48 13.95
N LYS A 275 -19.89 -16.10 15.04
CA LYS A 275 -20.10 -16.97 16.20
C LYS A 275 -21.35 -17.85 16.03
N VAL A 276 -21.48 -18.90 16.85
CA VAL A 276 -22.64 -19.82 16.85
C VAL A 276 -23.95 -19.07 17.02
N GLU A 277 -24.03 -18.10 17.93
CA GLU A 277 -25.23 -17.28 18.13
C GLU A 277 -25.55 -16.36 16.94
N GLU A 278 -24.62 -16.16 16.02
CA GLU A 278 -24.80 -15.45 14.75
C GLU A 278 -25.21 -16.39 13.60
N SER A 279 -25.43 -17.67 13.86
CA SER A 279 -26.05 -18.56 12.87
C SER A 279 -27.48 -18.08 12.54
N GLY A 280 -27.87 -18.20 11.28
CA GLY A 280 -29.16 -17.76 10.78
C GLY A 280 -29.13 -17.46 9.28
N ASN A 281 -30.23 -16.94 8.76
CA ASN A 281 -30.37 -16.52 7.38
C ASN A 281 -29.96 -15.04 7.23
N TYR A 282 -29.14 -14.76 6.23
CA TYR A 282 -28.56 -13.45 5.97
C TYR A 282 -28.87 -12.98 4.55
N SER A 283 -29.03 -11.67 4.40
CA SER A 283 -29.10 -10.99 3.10
C SER A 283 -27.95 -9.98 3.02
N ILE A 284 -27.07 -10.16 2.05
CA ILE A 284 -25.81 -9.41 1.95
C ILE A 284 -25.82 -8.56 0.69
N LYS A 285 -25.33 -7.32 0.80
CA LYS A 285 -25.19 -6.37 -0.30
C LYS A 285 -23.86 -5.61 -0.18
N ALA A 286 -23.17 -5.40 -1.29
CA ALA A 286 -22.01 -4.51 -1.36
C ALA A 286 -22.40 -3.13 -1.90
N ILE A 287 -21.79 -2.09 -1.35
CA ILE A 287 -21.88 -0.69 -1.79
C ILE A 287 -20.45 -0.23 -2.10
N VAL A 288 -20.15 0.00 -3.37
CA VAL A 288 -18.81 0.40 -3.83
C VAL A 288 -18.81 1.87 -4.18
N TYR A 289 -17.87 2.63 -3.63
CA TYR A 289 -17.75 4.06 -3.84
C TYR A 289 -16.78 4.36 -4.98
N ASP A 290 -17.24 5.13 -5.96
CA ASP A 290 -16.38 5.63 -7.04
C ASP A 290 -15.46 6.77 -6.59
N THR A 291 -14.73 7.34 -7.55
CA THR A 291 -13.79 8.46 -7.34
C THR A 291 -14.49 9.80 -7.14
N GLU A 292 -15.79 9.90 -7.43
CA GLU A 292 -16.64 11.07 -7.12
C GLU A 292 -17.33 10.93 -5.76
N GLY A 293 -17.11 9.82 -5.06
CA GLY A 293 -17.70 9.54 -3.74
C GLY A 293 -19.14 9.04 -3.81
N LYS A 294 -19.65 8.68 -5.00
CA LYS A 294 -20.99 8.12 -5.17
C LYS A 294 -20.93 6.60 -4.97
N GLY A 295 -21.85 6.09 -4.14
CA GLY A 295 -22.00 4.66 -3.88
C GLY A 295 -22.85 3.97 -4.95
N HIS A 296 -22.40 2.81 -5.41
CA HIS A 296 -23.12 1.93 -6.33
C HIS A 296 -23.34 0.58 -5.67
N GLU A 297 -24.57 0.08 -5.76
CA GLU A 297 -24.99 -1.12 -5.03
C GLU A 297 -24.95 -2.36 -5.92
N SER A 298 -24.69 -3.50 -5.30
CA SER A 298 -24.93 -4.82 -5.91
C SER A 298 -26.36 -5.29 -5.65
N GLU A 299 -26.76 -6.33 -6.38
CA GLU A 299 -27.89 -7.16 -5.98
C GLU A 299 -27.63 -7.83 -4.62
N ARG A 300 -28.72 -8.13 -3.90
CA ARG A 300 -28.64 -8.88 -2.64
C ARG A 300 -28.40 -10.36 -2.91
N VAL A 301 -27.55 -10.97 -2.10
CA VAL A 301 -27.33 -12.42 -2.07
C VAL A 301 -27.76 -12.94 -0.70
N ASN A 302 -28.67 -13.91 -0.66
CA ASN A 302 -29.09 -14.53 0.58
C ASN A 302 -28.31 -15.81 0.83
N VAL A 303 -27.81 -15.98 2.05
CA VAL A 303 -27.04 -17.13 2.50
C VAL A 303 -27.51 -17.58 3.87
N LYS A 304 -27.21 -18.81 4.24
CA LYS A 304 -27.40 -19.33 5.60
C LYS A 304 -26.04 -19.47 6.27
N ILE A 305 -25.85 -18.76 7.38
CA ILE A 305 -24.71 -18.96 8.25
C ILE A 305 -25.06 -20.09 9.23
N GLN A 306 -24.24 -21.14 9.22
CA GLN A 306 -24.35 -22.27 10.14
C GLN A 306 -22.97 -22.57 10.72
N VAL A 307 -22.79 -22.20 11.98
CA VAL A 307 -21.54 -22.36 12.72
C VAL A 307 -21.75 -23.41 13.81
N GLU A 308 -20.96 -24.48 13.77
CA GLU A 308 -20.95 -25.49 14.82
C GLU A 308 -20.12 -25.03 16.03
N PRO A 309 -20.49 -25.40 17.27
CA PRO A 309 -19.71 -25.04 18.45
C PRO A 309 -18.31 -25.65 18.41
N GLU A 310 -17.30 -24.79 18.49
CA GLU A 310 -15.90 -25.18 18.61
C GLU A 310 -15.34 -24.69 19.94
N ILE A 311 -14.54 -25.55 20.59
CA ILE A 311 -13.84 -25.20 21.82
C ILE A 311 -12.44 -25.82 21.86
N ALA A 312 -11.47 -24.99 22.22
CA ALA A 312 -10.10 -25.38 22.46
C ALA A 312 -9.55 -24.67 23.70
N LEU A 313 -8.68 -25.36 24.44
CA LEU A 313 -7.83 -24.70 25.41
C LEU A 313 -6.65 -24.06 24.68
N THR A 314 -6.45 -22.77 24.87
CA THR A 314 -5.28 -22.02 24.39
C THR A 314 -4.44 -21.54 25.56
N GLY A 315 -3.18 -21.18 25.25
CA GLY A 315 -2.19 -20.79 26.27
C GLY A 315 -1.27 -21.93 26.70
N LEU A 316 -1.51 -23.16 26.23
CA LEU A 316 -0.67 -24.33 26.45
C LEU A 316 -0.31 -25.01 25.13
N SER A 317 0.86 -25.64 25.09
CA SER A 317 1.27 -26.55 24.01
C SER A 317 1.43 -27.97 24.54
N LYS A 318 1.14 -28.98 23.71
CA LYS A 318 1.30 -30.39 24.10
C LYS A 318 2.75 -30.69 24.50
N GLY A 319 2.95 -31.27 25.67
CA GLY A 319 4.26 -31.58 26.26
C GLY A 319 4.98 -30.38 26.87
N GLN A 320 4.37 -29.18 26.89
CA GLN A 320 4.98 -27.98 27.45
C GLN A 320 5.33 -28.21 28.93
N THR A 321 6.55 -27.84 29.31
CA THR A 321 6.92 -27.71 30.72
C THR A 321 6.53 -26.33 31.23
N ILE A 322 5.69 -26.26 32.26
CA ILE A 322 5.27 -25.00 32.86
C ILE A 322 6.36 -24.48 33.78
N SER A 323 7.05 -23.42 33.32
CA SER A 323 8.11 -22.75 34.06
C SER A 323 7.89 -21.24 34.20
N ARG A 324 6.74 -20.73 33.72
CA ARG A 324 6.30 -19.33 33.81
C ARG A 324 4.76 -19.31 33.91
N PRO A 325 4.13 -18.24 34.39
CA PRO A 325 2.67 -18.11 34.36
C PRO A 325 2.15 -18.31 32.94
N VAL A 326 1.14 -19.16 32.81
CA VAL A 326 0.44 -19.41 31.55
C VAL A 326 -0.95 -18.82 31.63
N ASN A 327 -1.38 -18.17 30.55
CA ASN A 327 -2.74 -17.65 30.45
C ASN A 327 -3.59 -18.72 29.78
N LEU A 328 -4.30 -19.49 30.59
CA LEU A 328 -5.28 -20.45 30.10
C LEU A 328 -6.49 -19.68 29.59
N LEU A 329 -6.90 -19.97 28.36
CA LEU A 329 -8.04 -19.31 27.75
C LEU A 329 -8.87 -20.33 26.96
N ALA A 330 -10.17 -20.36 27.23
CA ALA A 330 -11.12 -21.00 26.35
C ALA A 330 -11.21 -20.23 25.02
N SER A 331 -10.60 -20.77 23.97
CA SER A 331 -10.85 -20.33 22.61
C SER A 331 -12.11 -21.04 22.10
N ARG A 332 -13.09 -20.26 21.68
CA ARG A 332 -14.41 -20.75 21.29
C ARG A 332 -15.10 -19.76 20.38
N ASN A 333 -16.06 -20.25 19.60
CA ASN A 333 -16.89 -19.46 18.70
C ASN A 333 -18.32 -19.26 19.23
N PHE A 334 -18.58 -19.43 20.52
CA PHE A 334 -19.90 -19.23 21.14
C PHE A 334 -19.80 -18.56 22.51
N ASP A 335 -20.87 -17.88 22.91
CA ASP A 335 -20.99 -17.25 24.22
C ASP A 335 -21.13 -18.28 25.35
N VAL A 336 -20.60 -17.95 26.53
CA VAL A 336 -20.69 -18.81 27.72
C VAL A 336 -21.15 -18.03 28.93
N LYS A 337 -21.67 -18.77 29.90
CA LYS A 337 -22.04 -18.31 31.23
C LYS A 337 -21.01 -18.68 32.29
N ASN A 338 -20.35 -19.82 32.14
CA ASN A 338 -19.37 -20.33 33.09
C ASN A 338 -18.20 -21.03 32.38
N THR A 339 -17.01 -20.96 32.96
CA THR A 339 -15.77 -21.56 32.47
C THR A 339 -15.03 -22.20 33.63
N ARG A 340 -14.70 -23.49 33.50
CA ARG A 340 -13.89 -24.26 34.45
C ARG A 340 -12.59 -24.69 33.78
N TYR A 341 -11.46 -24.35 34.38
CA TYR A 341 -10.16 -24.89 34.01
C TYR A 341 -9.88 -26.10 34.90
N ILE A 342 -9.65 -27.24 34.27
CA ILE A 342 -9.58 -28.54 34.94
C ILE A 342 -8.21 -29.16 34.68
N LEU A 343 -7.53 -29.51 35.77
CA LEU A 343 -6.30 -30.26 35.78
C LEU A 343 -6.62 -31.75 35.99
N ILE A 344 -6.07 -32.60 35.15
CA ILE A 344 -6.30 -34.05 35.12
C ILE A 344 -4.99 -34.75 35.44
N ASP A 345 -5.00 -35.53 36.51
CA ASP A 345 -3.92 -36.44 36.84
C ASP A 345 -3.89 -37.57 35.80
N LEU A 346 -2.82 -37.66 35.00
CA LEU A 346 -2.70 -38.67 33.95
C LEU A 346 -2.46 -40.08 34.49
N ALA A 347 -2.05 -40.23 35.75
CA ALA A 347 -1.86 -41.53 36.39
C ALA A 347 -3.16 -42.09 36.98
N THR A 348 -3.98 -41.23 37.59
CA THR A 348 -5.20 -41.66 38.30
C THR A 348 -6.51 -41.32 37.58
N GLY A 349 -6.47 -40.42 36.60
CA GLY A 349 -7.66 -39.87 35.94
C GLY A 349 -8.44 -38.87 36.79
N LYS A 350 -7.93 -38.51 37.98
CA LYS A 350 -8.61 -37.59 38.90
C LYS A 350 -8.60 -36.17 38.32
N GLU A 351 -9.78 -35.54 38.29
CA GLU A 351 -9.96 -34.17 37.87
C GLU A 351 -9.94 -33.20 39.07
N ILE A 352 -9.27 -32.05 38.90
CA ILE A 352 -9.14 -30.98 39.89
C ILE A 352 -9.51 -29.67 39.19
N ILE A 353 -10.52 -28.97 39.69
CA ILE A 353 -10.83 -27.61 39.21
C ILE A 353 -9.75 -26.68 39.77
N ILE A 354 -8.90 -26.17 38.88
CA ILE A 354 -7.86 -25.20 39.25
C ILE A 354 -8.39 -23.77 39.25
N ASP A 355 -9.48 -23.53 38.53
CA ASP A 355 -10.17 -22.25 38.52
C ASP A 355 -11.59 -22.38 37.92
N GLU A 356 -12.54 -21.61 38.45
CA GLU A 356 -13.90 -21.48 37.95
C GLU A 356 -14.30 -20.00 37.90
N ARG A 357 -14.76 -19.54 36.74
CA ARG A 357 -15.15 -18.15 36.53
C ARG A 357 -16.21 -18.02 35.44
N PRO A 358 -17.03 -16.94 35.45
CA PRO A 358 -18.04 -16.73 34.42
C PRO A 358 -17.45 -16.63 33.00
N TYR A 359 -16.46 -15.75 32.81
CA TYR A 359 -15.79 -15.54 31.53
C TYR A 359 -14.34 -15.05 31.75
N GLY A 360 -13.52 -15.16 30.69
CA GLY A 360 -12.15 -14.66 30.66
C GLY A 360 -11.07 -15.74 30.81
N GLY A 361 -9.83 -15.34 30.58
CA GLY A 361 -8.66 -16.19 30.78
C GLY A 361 -8.30 -16.30 32.27
N TYR A 362 -7.63 -17.38 32.63
CA TYR A 362 -7.05 -17.62 33.95
C TYR A 362 -5.53 -17.65 33.84
N THR A 363 -4.86 -16.72 34.51
CA THR A 363 -3.40 -16.77 34.66
C THR A 363 -3.06 -17.78 35.74
N TRP A 364 -2.53 -18.92 35.33
CA TRP A 364 -2.15 -20.01 36.22
C TRP A 364 -0.64 -20.09 36.35
N PHE A 365 -0.15 -20.21 37.59
CA PHE A 365 1.26 -20.44 37.87
C PHE A 365 1.40 -21.56 38.91
N PRO A 366 1.50 -22.84 38.48
CA PRO A 366 1.45 -23.97 39.39
C PRO A 366 2.66 -24.02 40.32
N GLY A 367 2.40 -24.32 41.59
CA GLY A 367 3.44 -24.50 42.60
C GLY A 367 4.15 -25.87 42.50
N PRO A 368 5.24 -26.05 43.29
CA PRO A 368 6.02 -27.28 43.33
C PRO A 368 5.22 -28.54 43.69
N GLU A 369 4.15 -28.40 44.45
CA GLU A 369 3.30 -29.50 44.91
C GLU A 369 2.56 -30.24 43.78
N LEU A 370 2.48 -29.62 42.60
CA LEU A 370 1.90 -30.22 41.40
C LEU A 370 2.96 -30.85 40.49
N GLU A 371 4.15 -31.21 40.98
CA GLU A 371 5.20 -31.86 40.19
C GLU A 371 4.67 -33.08 39.43
N GLY A 372 5.02 -33.19 38.14
CA GLY A 372 4.73 -34.37 37.33
C GLY A 372 4.01 -34.08 36.02
N LYS A 373 3.38 -35.12 35.47
CA LYS A 373 2.65 -35.07 34.19
C LYS A 373 1.16 -34.89 34.42
N TRP A 374 0.60 -33.90 33.74
CA TRP A 374 -0.82 -33.57 33.86
C TRP A 374 -1.42 -33.34 32.48
N ALA A 375 -2.74 -33.39 32.39
CA ALA A 375 -3.48 -32.80 31.30
C ALA A 375 -4.29 -31.61 31.81
N VAL A 376 -4.41 -30.57 31.01
CA VAL A 376 -5.33 -29.45 31.30
C VAL A 376 -6.38 -29.42 30.22
N LEU A 377 -7.64 -29.33 30.62
CA LEU A 377 -8.73 -28.99 29.70
C LEU A 377 -9.51 -27.81 30.23
N VAL A 378 -10.22 -27.16 29.33
CA VAL A 378 -11.28 -26.23 29.68
C VAL A 378 -12.64 -26.83 29.39
N GLU A 379 -13.56 -26.61 30.31
CA GLU A 379 -14.97 -26.93 30.21
C GLU A 379 -15.78 -25.65 30.36
N VAL A 380 -16.82 -25.50 29.54
CA VAL A 380 -17.67 -24.31 29.56
C VAL A 380 -19.13 -24.70 29.55
N GLU A 381 -19.96 -23.85 30.14
CA GLU A 381 -21.42 -23.94 30.09
C GLU A 381 -21.96 -22.73 29.31
N ASP A 382 -22.75 -22.98 28.27
CA ASP A 382 -23.40 -21.92 27.51
C ASP A 382 -24.64 -21.35 28.24
N PRO A 383 -25.24 -20.23 27.79
CA PRO A 383 -26.44 -19.67 28.41
C PRO A 383 -27.68 -20.60 28.41
N ARG A 384 -27.67 -21.68 27.62
CA ARG A 384 -28.75 -22.69 27.55
C ARG A 384 -28.52 -23.86 28.51
N GLY A 385 -27.37 -23.89 29.20
CA GLY A 385 -26.98 -24.97 30.10
C GLY A 385 -26.28 -26.15 29.41
N LEU A 386 -25.90 -26.01 28.12
CA LEU A 386 -25.12 -27.04 27.43
C LEU A 386 -23.66 -26.95 27.83
N VAL A 387 -23.07 -28.11 28.14
CA VAL A 387 -21.68 -28.22 28.58
C VAL A 387 -20.80 -28.69 27.42
N PHE A 388 -19.70 -27.98 27.19
CA PHE A 388 -18.71 -28.32 26.17
C PHE A 388 -17.33 -28.49 26.80
N ARG A 389 -16.59 -29.52 26.39
CA ARG A 389 -15.23 -29.81 26.85
C ARG A 389 -14.26 -29.72 25.69
N SER A 390 -13.14 -29.05 25.90
CA SER A 390 -12.00 -29.09 24.98
C SER A 390 -11.26 -30.43 25.05
N GLN A 391 -10.44 -30.70 24.04
CA GLN A 391 -9.45 -31.77 24.14
C GLN A 391 -8.40 -31.44 25.22
N PRO A 392 -8.00 -32.42 26.05
CA PRO A 392 -6.97 -32.21 27.06
C PRO A 392 -5.60 -31.93 26.42
N VAL A 393 -4.90 -30.94 26.97
CA VAL A 393 -3.51 -30.62 26.61
C VAL A 393 -2.58 -31.18 27.67
N GLU A 394 -1.81 -32.20 27.30
CA GLU A 394 -0.78 -32.78 28.17
C GLU A 394 0.35 -31.77 28.42
N ILE A 395 0.79 -31.63 29.67
CA ILE A 395 1.85 -30.74 30.13
C ILE A 395 2.72 -31.41 31.18
N ASN A 396 3.88 -30.82 31.44
CA ASN A 396 4.77 -31.21 32.53
C ASN A 396 4.89 -30.04 33.52
N ILE A 397 4.84 -30.30 34.81
CA ILE A 397 5.12 -29.32 35.86
C ILE A 397 6.42 -29.72 36.52
N LYS A 398 7.38 -28.79 36.55
CA LYS A 398 8.78 -29.06 36.92
C LYS A 398 8.99 -29.36 38.41
N GLY A 399 8.02 -29.00 39.26
CA GLY A 399 8.14 -29.17 40.72
C GLY A 399 9.10 -28.18 41.38
N GLU A 400 9.42 -27.07 40.72
CA GLU A 400 10.38 -26.07 41.22
C GLU A 400 9.69 -24.80 41.71
N ALA A 401 10.28 -24.15 42.71
CA ALA A 401 9.89 -22.81 43.12
C ALA A 401 10.52 -21.79 42.15
N ILE A 402 9.67 -20.99 41.52
CA ILE A 402 10.04 -20.09 40.43
C ILE A 402 9.71 -18.66 40.82
N LEU A 403 10.64 -17.76 40.51
CA LEU A 403 10.52 -16.32 40.68
C LEU A 403 10.70 -15.66 39.31
N LEU A 404 9.90 -14.63 39.02
CA LEU A 404 10.01 -13.84 37.79
C LEU A 404 10.01 -12.36 38.15
N LEU A 405 10.74 -11.57 37.36
CA LEU A 405 10.81 -10.13 37.51
C LEU A 405 9.82 -9.41 36.56
N ASP A 406 9.10 -8.43 37.10
CA ASP A 406 8.23 -7.51 36.37
C ASP A 406 8.67 -6.05 36.59
N GLY A 407 8.26 -5.16 35.68
CA GLY A 407 8.44 -3.70 35.79
C GLY A 407 9.48 -3.11 34.84
N ILE A 408 10.60 -3.83 34.65
CA ILE A 408 11.64 -3.51 33.66
C ILE A 408 11.66 -4.62 32.60
N GLY A 409 11.52 -4.23 31.33
CA GLY A 409 11.56 -5.16 30.20
C GLY A 409 12.97 -5.38 29.64
N PRO A 410 13.22 -6.49 28.94
CA PRO A 410 14.48 -6.71 28.22
C PRO A 410 14.76 -5.58 27.23
N ASN A 411 15.97 -5.01 27.31
CA ASN A 411 16.45 -3.89 26.50
C ASN A 411 15.59 -2.62 26.61
N GLU A 412 14.76 -2.49 27.65
CA GLU A 412 14.01 -1.26 27.92
C GLU A 412 14.98 -0.12 28.24
N VAL A 413 14.66 1.09 27.76
CA VAL A 413 15.42 2.29 28.10
C VAL A 413 14.71 3.05 29.22
N ILE A 414 15.25 2.93 30.43
CA ILE A 414 14.72 3.61 31.62
C ILE A 414 15.24 5.05 31.67
N ARG A 415 14.30 5.99 31.68
CA ARG A 415 14.56 7.44 31.71
C ARG A 415 13.98 8.16 32.93
N GLN A 416 13.18 7.45 33.72
CA GLN A 416 12.50 7.97 34.90
C GLN A 416 12.27 6.81 35.88
N ALA A 417 11.74 7.14 37.06
CA ALA A 417 11.40 6.12 38.06
C ALA A 417 10.47 5.03 37.49
N LYS A 418 10.69 3.78 37.90
CA LYS A 418 9.93 2.61 37.49
C LYS A 418 9.55 1.78 38.70
N ASN A 419 8.34 1.24 38.68
CA ASN A 419 7.94 0.22 39.64
C ASN A 419 8.52 -1.12 39.20
N ILE A 420 9.22 -1.78 40.11
CA ILE A 420 9.72 -3.16 39.97
C ILE A 420 8.95 -4.04 40.95
N ARG A 421 8.63 -5.25 40.53
CA ARG A 421 7.92 -6.22 41.37
C ARG A 421 8.27 -7.64 40.94
N VAL A 422 7.84 -8.65 41.69
CA VAL A 422 8.00 -10.05 41.31
C VAL A 422 6.66 -10.74 41.07
N ARG A 423 6.72 -11.84 40.31
CA ARG A 423 5.70 -12.88 40.28
C ARG A 423 6.32 -14.20 40.66
N SER A 424 5.67 -14.96 41.54
CA SER A 424 6.14 -16.29 41.97
C SER A 424 5.00 -17.30 41.99
N ASN A 425 5.33 -18.57 41.80
CA ASN A 425 4.41 -19.71 41.97
C ASN A 425 4.38 -20.23 43.41
N VAL A 426 5.14 -19.60 44.31
CA VAL A 426 5.16 -19.91 45.74
C VAL A 426 4.99 -18.62 46.54
N GLU A 427 4.54 -18.75 47.78
CA GLU A 427 4.52 -17.65 48.74
C GLU A 427 5.95 -17.38 49.24
N LEU A 428 6.40 -16.12 49.16
CA LEU A 428 7.77 -15.72 49.49
C LEU A 428 7.83 -15.08 50.88
N ASP A 429 8.89 -15.38 51.63
CA ASP A 429 9.16 -14.78 52.94
C ASP A 429 9.72 -13.35 52.81
N SER A 430 10.57 -13.12 51.81
CA SER A 430 11.24 -11.84 51.53
C SER A 430 11.72 -11.77 50.08
N VAL A 431 11.90 -10.57 49.54
CA VAL A 431 12.45 -10.34 48.19
C VAL A 431 13.46 -9.20 48.23
N ARG A 432 14.59 -9.39 47.56
CA ARG A 432 15.55 -8.32 47.24
C ARG A 432 15.80 -8.26 45.74
N TYR A 433 16.02 -7.06 45.22
CA TYR A 433 16.41 -6.84 43.82
C TYR A 433 17.88 -6.54 43.75
N ILE A 434 18.61 -7.26 42.91
CA ILE A 434 20.02 -7.05 42.63
C ILE A 434 20.11 -6.36 41.27
N VAL A 435 20.57 -5.11 41.27
CA VAL A 435 20.74 -4.30 40.06
C VAL A 435 22.23 -4.11 39.84
N LYS A 436 22.76 -4.65 38.74
CA LYS A 436 24.20 -4.68 38.47
C LYS A 436 24.54 -3.96 37.17
N LYS A 437 25.42 -2.98 37.26
CA LYS A 437 25.97 -2.25 36.12
C LYS A 437 26.95 -3.15 35.38
N SER A 438 27.00 -3.02 34.05
CA SER A 438 27.96 -3.76 33.22
C SER A 438 29.43 -3.51 33.61
N THR A 439 29.73 -2.41 34.30
CA THR A 439 31.06 -2.05 34.82
C THR A 439 31.37 -2.65 36.19
N GLY A 440 30.46 -3.41 36.80
CA GLY A 440 30.66 -4.13 38.06
C GLY A 440 30.05 -3.50 39.32
N GLU A 441 29.46 -2.30 39.23
CA GLU A 441 28.70 -1.70 40.35
C GLU A 441 27.44 -2.53 40.63
N GLU A 442 27.12 -2.77 41.90
CA GLU A 442 25.93 -3.54 42.31
C GLU A 442 25.13 -2.78 43.37
N ARG A 443 23.80 -2.82 43.24
CA ARG A 443 22.85 -2.26 44.20
C ARG A 443 21.84 -3.30 44.61
N ILE A 444 21.62 -3.41 45.92
CA ILE A 444 20.62 -4.30 46.49
C ILE A 444 19.48 -3.44 47.03
N ILE A 445 18.25 -3.73 46.56
CA ILE A 445 17.01 -3.09 47.02
C ILE A 445 16.22 -4.15 47.77
N GLU A 446 16.20 -4.07 49.09
CA GLU A 446 15.39 -4.94 49.94
C GLU A 446 13.93 -4.48 49.90
N SER A 447 12.99 -5.38 49.61
CA SER A 447 11.56 -5.06 49.65
C SER A 447 10.92 -5.49 50.96
N SER A 448 10.19 -4.55 51.58
CA SER A 448 9.44 -4.78 52.83
C SER A 448 7.93 -4.89 52.62
N LEU A 449 7.46 -4.78 51.38
CA LEU A 449 6.05 -4.63 51.03
C LEU A 449 5.39 -5.98 50.67
N ALA A 450 5.45 -6.96 51.57
CA ALA A 450 4.75 -8.23 51.36
C ALA A 450 3.22 -8.02 51.31
N PRO A 451 2.47 -8.73 50.44
CA PRO A 451 2.92 -9.74 49.49
C PRO A 451 3.24 -9.21 48.09
N SER A 452 3.11 -7.90 47.81
CA SER A 452 3.33 -7.36 46.46
C SER A 452 4.81 -7.27 46.08
N PHE A 453 5.66 -7.05 47.08
CA PHE A 453 7.09 -6.79 46.95
C PHE A 453 7.41 -5.69 45.92
N GLU A 454 6.48 -4.77 45.71
CA GLU A 454 6.61 -3.70 44.71
C GLU A 454 7.49 -2.58 45.26
N GLU A 455 8.55 -2.23 44.54
CA GLU A 455 9.48 -1.16 44.89
C GLU A 455 9.60 -0.16 43.75
N ILE A 456 10.04 1.08 44.06
CA ILE A 456 10.28 2.11 43.05
C ILE A 456 11.78 2.19 42.78
N PHE A 457 12.22 1.69 41.63
CA PHE A 457 13.56 1.90 41.10
C PHE A 457 13.70 3.33 40.57
N LYS A 458 14.58 4.13 41.18
CA LYS A 458 14.85 5.52 40.79
C LYS A 458 16.26 5.65 40.23
N PRO A 459 16.45 5.76 38.90
CA PRO A 459 17.76 6.00 38.33
C PRO A 459 18.25 7.42 38.66
N ASN A 460 19.56 7.58 38.77
CA ASN A 460 20.24 8.87 38.92
C ASN A 460 21.24 9.12 37.77
N ASN A 461 21.80 10.33 37.68
CA ASN A 461 22.63 10.74 36.54
C ASN A 461 23.96 9.97 36.41
N GLN A 462 24.45 9.33 37.48
CA GLN A 462 25.65 8.48 37.44
C GLN A 462 25.34 7.06 36.95
N ASP A 463 24.05 6.75 36.78
CA ASP A 463 23.57 5.43 36.40
C ASP A 463 23.59 5.20 34.90
N ASP A 464 24.01 6.17 34.09
CA ASP A 464 24.05 5.98 32.64
C ASP A 464 24.85 4.72 32.26
N GLY A 465 24.26 3.90 31.40
CA GLY A 465 24.87 2.67 30.89
C GLY A 465 23.93 1.47 30.86
N TYR A 466 24.53 0.30 30.65
CA TYR A 466 23.84 -0.98 30.59
C TYR A 466 23.82 -1.64 31.96
N TRP A 467 22.66 -2.15 32.32
CA TRP A 467 22.40 -2.77 33.60
C TRP A 467 21.71 -4.11 33.41
N THR A 468 21.82 -4.91 34.44
CA THR A 468 21.04 -6.12 34.64
C THR A 468 20.28 -5.99 35.93
N ILE A 469 19.07 -6.54 35.99
CA ILE A 469 18.31 -6.65 37.22
C ILE A 469 17.80 -8.09 37.37
N LYS A 470 17.93 -8.62 38.58
CA LYS A 470 17.28 -9.87 38.99
C LYS A 470 16.68 -9.71 40.38
N ALA A 471 15.66 -10.49 40.68
CA ALA A 471 15.12 -10.62 42.03
C ALA A 471 15.63 -11.90 42.68
N VAL A 472 15.84 -11.85 44.00
CA VAL A 472 16.16 -12.99 44.84
C VAL A 472 15.11 -13.05 45.95
N GLY A 473 14.33 -14.13 45.95
CA GLY A 473 13.27 -14.39 46.92
C GLY A 473 13.68 -15.48 47.91
N ARG A 474 13.17 -15.42 49.14
CA ARG A 474 13.33 -16.49 50.13
C ARG A 474 12.06 -17.32 50.22
N TYR A 475 12.20 -18.64 50.15
CA TYR A 475 11.10 -19.60 50.25
C TYR A 475 11.54 -20.80 51.08
N LYS A 476 10.82 -21.09 52.18
CA LYS A 476 11.11 -22.23 53.09
C LYS A 476 12.59 -22.29 53.51
N GLY A 477 13.18 -21.12 53.77
CA GLY A 477 14.58 -20.99 54.18
C GLY A 477 15.63 -21.10 53.06
N ARG A 478 15.25 -21.29 51.80
CA ARG A 478 16.14 -21.31 50.62
C ARG A 478 15.98 -20.04 49.78
N GLU A 479 17.02 -19.65 49.05
CA GLU A 479 16.94 -18.58 48.07
C GLU A 479 16.53 -19.14 46.70
N ILE A 480 15.67 -18.42 45.99
CA ILE A 480 15.30 -18.64 44.59
C ILE A 480 15.53 -17.34 43.81
N GLU A 481 15.98 -17.44 42.57
CA GLU A 481 16.32 -16.27 41.75
C GLU A 481 15.38 -16.15 40.54
N SER A 482 15.12 -14.91 40.11
CA SER A 482 14.46 -14.65 38.81
C SER A 482 15.42 -14.74 37.64
N GLU A 483 14.90 -14.56 36.43
CA GLU A 483 15.75 -14.24 35.30
C GLU A 483 16.54 -12.95 35.56
N GLU A 484 17.70 -12.84 34.91
CA GLU A 484 18.47 -11.60 34.85
C GLU A 484 18.03 -10.84 33.58
N ILE A 485 17.44 -9.67 33.76
CA ILE A 485 16.90 -8.84 32.67
C ILE A 485 17.90 -7.73 32.32
N PRO A 486 18.43 -7.69 31.08
CA PRO A 486 19.24 -6.58 30.64
C PRO A 486 18.37 -5.36 30.31
N PHE A 487 18.82 -4.17 30.68
CA PHE A 487 18.17 -2.90 30.34
C PHE A 487 19.21 -1.78 30.25
N ARG A 488 18.79 -0.60 29.79
CA ARG A 488 19.66 0.58 29.70
C ARG A 488 19.08 1.72 30.53
N ILE A 489 19.90 2.38 31.30
CA ILE A 489 19.55 3.66 31.93
C ILE A 489 20.15 4.77 31.07
N TYR A 490 19.31 5.73 30.70
CA TYR A 490 19.75 6.92 29.97
C TYR A 490 18.97 8.16 30.40
N LEU A 491 19.60 8.99 31.24
CA LEU A 491 19.03 10.26 31.71
C LEU A 491 19.53 11.47 30.93
N GLY A 492 20.38 11.24 29.93
CA GLY A 492 20.88 12.28 29.04
C GLY A 492 19.79 12.94 28.19
N PRO A 493 20.16 14.05 27.51
CA PRO A 493 19.27 14.71 26.57
C PRO A 493 18.91 13.76 25.43
N THR A 494 17.69 13.85 24.94
CA THR A 494 17.25 13.09 23.75
C THR A 494 16.81 14.04 22.67
N TYR A 495 17.07 13.65 21.42
CA TYR A 495 16.65 14.41 20.26
C TYR A 495 15.29 13.93 19.77
N GLY A 496 14.40 14.88 19.51
CA GLY A 496 13.13 14.64 18.82
C GLY A 496 13.32 14.69 17.30
N PRO A 497 12.26 14.36 16.55
CA PRO A 497 12.29 14.52 15.09
C PRO A 497 12.47 16.00 14.71
N ILE A 498 13.01 16.24 13.51
CA ILE A 498 13.23 17.59 12.98
C ILE A 498 12.37 17.88 11.75
N SER A 499 12.15 19.18 11.51
CA SER A 499 11.56 19.67 10.27
C SER A 499 12.67 19.94 9.24
N ILE A 500 12.51 19.42 8.03
CA ILE A 500 13.39 19.74 6.89
C ILE A 500 12.84 20.87 6.02
N VAL A 501 11.72 21.46 6.43
CA VAL A 501 11.03 22.58 5.75
C VAL A 501 10.74 23.70 6.73
N ASN A 502 10.48 24.90 6.20
CA ASN A 502 10.09 26.06 6.99
C ASN A 502 8.74 25.82 7.69
N LYS A 503 8.68 26.09 9.01
CA LYS A 503 7.47 25.88 9.82
C LYS A 503 6.26 26.72 9.40
N ASP A 504 6.46 27.86 8.74
CA ASP A 504 5.38 28.77 8.36
C ASP A 504 4.80 28.46 6.96
N ASN A 505 5.54 27.69 6.14
CA ASN A 505 5.12 27.33 4.76
C ASN A 505 5.34 25.84 4.42
N TYR A 506 5.43 24.99 5.45
CA TYR A 506 5.84 23.59 5.32
C TYR A 506 5.03 22.78 4.31
N ILE A 507 3.73 23.07 4.16
CA ILE A 507 2.85 22.34 3.23
C ILE A 507 3.31 22.54 1.79
N ASN A 508 3.44 23.80 1.35
CA ASN A 508 3.78 24.11 -0.04
C ASN A 508 5.23 23.74 -0.33
N GLU A 509 6.14 24.08 0.57
CA GLU A 509 7.58 23.78 0.41
C GLU A 509 7.83 22.27 0.33
N PHE A 510 7.16 21.48 1.17
CA PHE A 510 7.32 20.03 1.12
C PHE A 510 6.67 19.41 -0.11
N ILE A 511 5.49 19.88 -0.53
CA ILE A 511 4.83 19.39 -1.75
C ILE A 511 5.70 19.69 -2.97
N GLU A 512 6.28 20.89 -3.08
CA GLU A 512 7.17 21.25 -4.18
C GLU A 512 8.41 20.34 -4.22
N LEU A 513 9.09 20.18 -3.07
CA LEU A 513 10.25 19.30 -2.93
C LEU A 513 9.92 17.85 -3.30
N ALA A 514 8.85 17.30 -2.72
CA ALA A 514 8.42 15.93 -2.94
C ALA A 514 7.97 15.71 -4.39
N SER A 515 7.27 16.68 -5.00
CA SER A 515 6.80 16.60 -6.39
C SER A 515 7.96 16.46 -7.37
N LYS A 516 9.04 17.24 -7.17
CA LYS A 516 10.23 17.13 -8.01
C LYS A 516 10.83 15.70 -7.96
N LEU A 517 11.04 15.18 -6.76
CA LEU A 517 11.57 13.81 -6.58
C LEU A 517 10.63 12.74 -7.12
N ALA A 518 9.31 12.96 -6.98
CA ALA A 518 8.28 12.05 -7.44
C ALA A 518 8.20 11.99 -8.97
N LEU A 519 8.31 13.13 -9.65
CA LEU A 519 8.30 13.24 -11.12
C LEU A 519 9.53 12.56 -11.74
N ASP A 520 10.74 12.85 -11.23
CA ASP A 520 11.98 12.18 -11.66
C ASP A 520 11.91 10.65 -11.47
N SER A 521 11.15 10.20 -10.47
CA SER A 521 10.93 8.79 -10.18
C SER A 521 9.83 8.18 -11.08
N TRP A 522 8.76 8.92 -11.35
CA TRP A 522 7.70 8.54 -12.28
C TRP A 522 8.26 8.27 -13.68
N GLU A 523 9.11 9.15 -14.20
CA GLU A 523 9.71 9.01 -15.53
C GLU A 523 10.51 7.71 -15.67
N ARG A 524 11.26 7.33 -14.63
CA ARG A 524 12.12 6.14 -14.62
C ARG A 524 11.40 4.83 -14.32
N THR A 525 10.30 4.89 -13.56
CA THR A 525 9.70 3.67 -12.97
C THR A 525 8.25 3.45 -13.33
N GLY A 526 7.52 4.50 -13.74
CA GLY A 526 6.06 4.46 -13.90
C GLY A 526 5.27 4.42 -12.59
N MET A 527 5.90 4.60 -11.42
CA MET A 527 5.17 4.68 -10.16
C MET A 527 4.54 6.06 -9.99
N ALA A 528 3.22 6.13 -9.82
CA ALA A 528 2.43 7.36 -9.66
C ALA A 528 3.12 8.38 -8.73
N ALA A 529 3.45 9.54 -9.28
CA ALA A 529 4.08 10.63 -8.54
C ALA A 529 3.16 11.10 -7.40
N SER A 530 1.85 11.17 -7.64
CA SER A 530 0.87 11.55 -6.63
C SER A 530 0.89 10.63 -5.40
N LEU A 531 1.02 9.32 -5.62
CA LEU A 531 1.10 8.33 -4.54
C LEU A 531 2.40 8.46 -3.76
N GLN A 532 3.53 8.69 -4.44
CA GLN A 532 4.82 8.88 -3.78
C GLN A 532 4.81 10.10 -2.85
N VAL A 533 4.28 11.23 -3.33
CA VAL A 533 4.13 12.46 -2.53
C VAL A 533 3.17 12.24 -1.37
N ALA A 534 2.03 11.57 -1.60
CA ALA A 534 1.07 11.29 -0.54
C ALA A 534 1.66 10.41 0.57
N GLN A 535 2.45 9.39 0.21
CA GLN A 535 3.18 8.56 1.18
C GLN A 535 4.17 9.41 1.97
N SER A 536 5.04 10.20 1.32
CA SER A 536 6.03 11.00 2.06
C SER A 536 5.37 12.02 2.99
N ILE A 537 4.24 12.61 2.59
CA ILE A 537 3.42 13.49 3.43
C ILE A 537 2.93 12.75 4.67
N LEU A 538 2.32 11.57 4.50
CA LEU A 538 1.75 10.79 5.59
C LEU A 538 2.82 10.33 6.59
N GLU A 539 3.96 9.84 6.09
CA GLU A 539 5.04 9.27 6.90
C GLU A 539 5.82 10.31 7.69
N THR A 540 5.93 11.55 7.19
CA THR A 540 6.74 12.61 7.82
C THR A 540 5.91 13.78 8.37
N GLY A 541 4.61 13.81 8.12
CA GLY A 541 3.76 14.96 8.40
C GLY A 541 4.24 16.21 7.67
N TRP A 542 4.33 16.13 6.33
CA TRP A 542 4.85 17.18 5.44
C TRP A 542 6.29 17.58 5.75
N GLY A 543 7.18 16.61 5.95
CA GLY A 543 8.60 16.83 6.23
C GLY A 543 8.92 17.38 7.63
N ARG A 544 7.91 17.53 8.51
CA ARG A 544 8.09 18.12 9.84
C ARG A 544 8.64 17.17 10.88
N ASN A 545 8.47 15.86 10.66
CA ASN A 545 8.80 14.82 11.62
C ASN A 545 9.81 13.83 11.04
N VAL A 546 10.90 14.31 10.43
CA VAL A 546 11.96 13.42 9.94
C VAL A 546 12.68 12.80 11.14
N PRO A 547 12.82 11.46 11.20
CA PRO A 547 13.43 10.79 12.34
C PRO A 547 14.87 11.23 12.57
N VAL A 548 15.21 11.38 13.85
CA VAL A 548 16.55 11.70 14.34
C VAL A 548 16.94 10.64 15.35
N ASP A 549 18.21 10.26 15.33
CA ASP A 549 18.76 9.36 16.33
C ASP A 549 18.60 9.97 17.72
N LYS A 550 17.88 9.24 18.56
CA LYS A 550 17.50 9.64 19.92
C LYS A 550 18.69 10.10 20.75
N TYR A 551 19.89 9.57 20.54
CA TYR A 551 21.07 9.79 21.39
C TYR A 551 22.11 10.73 20.79
N SER A 552 22.38 10.61 19.50
CA SER A 552 23.45 11.35 18.81
C SER A 552 22.96 12.60 18.11
N GLY A 553 21.64 12.74 17.90
CA GLY A 553 21.09 13.83 17.09
C GLY A 553 21.33 13.66 15.59
N GLN A 554 21.81 12.49 15.14
CA GLN A 554 21.97 12.19 13.73
C GLN A 554 20.62 12.21 13.02
N VAL A 555 20.49 13.08 12.02
CA VAL A 555 19.32 13.11 11.13
C VAL A 555 19.33 11.88 10.21
N SER A 556 18.19 11.19 10.11
CA SER A 556 18.04 10.01 9.25
C SER A 556 17.78 10.33 7.78
N TYR A 557 17.15 11.47 7.50
CA TYR A 557 16.54 11.80 6.20
C TYR A 557 15.53 10.74 5.70
N ASN A 558 15.01 9.89 6.58
CA ASN A 558 14.07 8.84 6.24
C ASN A 558 12.67 9.43 6.02
N LEU A 559 12.22 9.48 4.76
CA LEU A 559 10.96 10.11 4.37
C LEU A 559 9.79 9.11 4.31
N PHE A 560 10.05 7.84 4.59
CA PHE A 560 9.11 6.74 4.33
C PHE A 560 8.99 5.74 5.50
N GLY A 561 9.56 6.07 6.66
CA GLY A 561 9.46 5.24 7.87
C GLY A 561 10.15 3.87 7.77
N ILE A 562 11.14 3.70 6.90
CA ILE A 562 11.71 2.37 6.61
C ILE A 562 12.66 1.91 7.72
N LYS A 563 12.34 0.77 8.36
CA LYS A 563 13.15 0.13 9.41
C LYS A 563 14.44 -0.50 8.91
N GLY A 564 15.43 -0.64 9.79
CA GLY A 564 16.70 -1.35 9.55
C GLY A 564 17.90 -0.43 9.29
N LYS A 565 18.97 -0.97 8.69
CA LYS A 565 20.22 -0.25 8.41
C LYS A 565 20.27 0.25 6.97
N GLY A 566 20.48 1.55 6.80
CA GLY A 566 20.64 2.23 5.51
C GLY A 566 22.11 2.54 5.20
N PRO A 567 22.37 3.27 4.11
CA PRO A 567 23.72 3.64 3.68
C PRO A 567 24.50 4.49 4.68
N LYS A 568 23.80 5.31 5.50
CA LYS A 568 24.39 6.08 6.61
C LYS A 568 24.19 5.38 7.97
N GLY A 569 24.00 4.06 7.95
CA GLY A 569 23.70 3.28 9.15
C GLY A 569 22.23 3.37 9.55
N SER A 570 21.96 3.44 10.85
CA SER A 570 20.62 3.50 11.42
C SER A 570 20.52 4.64 12.42
N VAL A 571 19.30 5.14 12.61
CA VAL A 571 18.93 5.97 13.75
C VAL A 571 18.10 5.15 14.72
N ILE A 572 18.33 5.35 16.01
CA ILE A 572 17.56 4.72 17.07
C ILE A 572 16.35 5.60 17.41
N ILE A 573 15.15 5.01 17.32
CA ILE A 573 13.90 5.60 17.80
C ILE A 573 13.13 4.60 18.67
N ASN A 574 12.26 5.09 19.55
CA ASN A 574 11.48 4.20 20.41
C ASN A 574 10.43 3.41 19.61
N THR A 575 10.31 2.11 19.89
CA THR A 575 9.19 1.26 19.48
C THR A 575 8.59 0.55 20.69
N ARG A 576 7.37 0.04 20.57
CA ARG A 576 6.64 -0.64 21.65
C ARG A 576 6.73 -2.15 21.45
N GLU A 577 7.18 -2.87 22.46
CA GLU A 577 7.24 -4.33 22.52
C GLU A 577 6.41 -4.88 23.68
N VAL A 578 6.11 -6.18 23.67
CA VAL A 578 5.39 -6.86 24.75
C VAL A 578 6.25 -8.01 25.30
N TYR A 579 6.57 -7.98 26.60
CA TYR A 579 7.31 -9.03 27.30
C TYR A 579 6.57 -9.43 28.58
N ASN A 580 6.49 -10.72 28.89
CA ASN A 580 5.72 -11.22 30.04
C ASN A 580 4.26 -10.69 30.14
N GLY A 581 3.65 -10.29 29.00
CA GLY A 581 2.30 -9.70 28.91
C GLY A 581 2.22 -8.19 29.17
N ILE A 582 3.34 -7.50 29.39
CA ILE A 582 3.43 -6.07 29.68
C ILE A 582 4.09 -5.36 28.48
N SER A 583 3.61 -4.17 28.12
CA SER A 583 4.21 -3.36 27.05
C SER A 583 5.38 -2.52 27.55
N TYR A 584 6.47 -2.50 26.78
CA TYR A 584 7.69 -1.73 27.06
C TYR A 584 8.11 -0.91 25.86
N TYR A 585 8.83 0.18 26.08
CA TYR A 585 9.47 0.95 25.01
C TYR A 585 10.93 0.55 24.89
N ILE A 586 11.29 0.01 23.74
CA ILE A 586 12.68 -0.32 23.41
C ILE A 586 13.17 0.58 22.28
N ASP A 587 14.48 0.60 22.11
CA ASP A 587 15.12 1.21 20.95
C ASP A 587 14.97 0.30 19.72
N ALA A 588 14.58 0.90 18.59
CA ALA A 588 14.52 0.25 17.28
C ALA A 588 15.29 1.05 16.23
N GLU A 589 15.89 0.33 15.31
CA GLU A 589 16.69 0.91 14.24
C GLU A 589 15.84 1.24 13.00
N PHE A 590 15.96 2.49 12.55
CA PHE A 590 15.40 2.97 11.29
C PHE A 590 16.52 3.38 10.36
N LYS A 591 16.32 3.19 9.05
CA LYS A 591 17.37 3.46 8.07
C LYS A 591 17.75 4.93 8.11
N ALA A 592 19.05 5.20 8.13
CA ALA A 592 19.62 6.52 7.93
C ALA A 592 20.23 6.62 6.53
N TYR A 593 20.03 7.76 5.91
CA TYR A 593 20.51 8.11 4.59
C TYR A 593 21.43 9.34 4.67
N ASN A 594 22.23 9.55 3.63
CA ASN A 594 23.10 10.72 3.51
C ASN A 594 22.31 12.00 3.21
N ASN A 595 21.19 11.85 2.48
CA ASN A 595 20.28 12.91 2.09
C ASN A 595 18.88 12.35 1.78
N ILE A 596 17.95 13.23 1.41
CA ILE A 596 16.55 12.87 1.11
C ILE A 596 16.40 12.15 -0.24
N GLU A 597 17.29 12.40 -1.19
CA GLU A 597 17.29 11.78 -2.52
C GLU A 597 17.57 10.28 -2.40
N GLU A 598 18.53 9.90 -1.54
CA GLU A 598 18.88 8.51 -1.29
C GLU A 598 17.74 7.74 -0.58
N SER A 599 17.05 8.42 0.35
CA SER A 599 15.84 7.93 1.00
C SER A 599 14.73 7.62 -0.01
N TRP A 600 14.52 8.52 -0.97
CA TRP A 600 13.55 8.37 -2.04
C TRP A 600 13.91 7.23 -3.00
N ALA A 601 15.16 7.18 -3.45
CA ALA A 601 15.66 6.12 -4.33
C ALA A 601 15.55 4.74 -3.67
N TYR A 602 15.89 4.63 -2.37
CA TYR A 602 15.76 3.38 -1.64
C TYR A 602 14.29 2.93 -1.53
N HIS A 603 13.37 3.86 -1.25
CA HIS A 603 11.94 3.54 -1.23
C HIS A 603 11.47 2.98 -2.57
N LYS A 604 11.95 3.51 -3.70
CA LYS A 604 11.58 2.98 -5.02
C LYS A 604 12.13 1.58 -5.24
N LYS A 605 13.42 1.40 -4.96
CA LYS A 605 14.09 0.10 -5.02
C LYS A 605 13.33 -0.96 -4.22
N LEU A 606 12.91 -0.63 -3.00
CA LEU A 606 12.13 -1.53 -2.14
C LEU A 606 10.83 -2.01 -2.79
N LEU A 607 10.05 -1.09 -3.37
CA LEU A 607 8.76 -1.43 -3.98
C LEU A 607 8.91 -2.17 -5.32
N ILE A 608 9.98 -1.91 -6.06
CA ILE A 608 10.22 -2.52 -7.38
C ILE A 608 10.85 -3.92 -7.24
N GLU A 609 11.84 -4.09 -6.37
CA GLU A 609 12.62 -5.34 -6.33
C GLU A 609 12.06 -6.38 -5.36
N SER A 610 11.33 -5.98 -4.32
CA SER A 610 10.83 -6.93 -3.32
C SER A 610 9.64 -7.72 -3.87
N SER A 611 9.69 -9.05 -3.75
CA SER A 611 8.61 -9.96 -4.18
C SER A 611 7.28 -9.67 -3.49
N ARG A 612 7.30 -9.18 -2.24
CA ARG A 612 6.11 -8.80 -1.48
C ARG A 612 5.26 -7.73 -2.16
N TYR A 613 5.87 -6.84 -2.94
CA TYR A 613 5.18 -5.73 -3.64
C TYR A 613 4.83 -6.07 -5.09
N GLU A 614 4.84 -7.34 -5.48
CA GLU A 614 4.38 -7.78 -6.81
C GLU A 614 2.95 -7.28 -7.14
N PRO A 615 1.96 -7.39 -6.23
CA PRO A 615 0.61 -6.88 -6.50
C PRO A 615 0.57 -5.37 -6.67
N PHE A 616 1.52 -4.64 -6.08
CA PHE A 616 1.65 -3.20 -6.23
C PHE A 616 2.22 -2.82 -7.60
N ARG A 617 3.26 -3.51 -8.07
CA ARG A 617 3.88 -3.23 -9.39
C ARG A 617 2.88 -3.31 -10.54
N GLN A 618 1.92 -4.24 -10.48
CA GLN A 618 0.89 -4.38 -11.49
C GLN A 618 -0.02 -3.15 -11.65
N VAL A 619 -0.07 -2.28 -10.63
CA VAL A 619 -1.00 -1.12 -10.59
C VAL A 619 -0.31 0.16 -10.12
N MET A 620 1.01 0.21 -10.04
CA MET A 620 1.75 1.31 -9.41
C MET A 620 1.59 2.65 -10.15
N TYR A 621 1.17 2.61 -11.41
CA TYR A 621 0.85 3.78 -12.23
C TYR A 621 -0.50 4.42 -11.86
N ASP A 622 -1.36 3.69 -11.14
CA ASP A 622 -2.65 4.16 -10.65
C ASP A 622 -2.56 4.39 -9.14
N SER A 623 -2.70 5.64 -8.72
CA SER A 623 -2.49 6.02 -7.32
C SER A 623 -3.55 5.46 -6.35
N ILE A 624 -4.79 5.22 -6.81
CA ILE A 624 -5.88 4.68 -5.98
C ILE A 624 -5.70 3.17 -5.82
N ARG A 625 -5.52 2.45 -6.92
CA ARG A 625 -5.27 1.00 -6.91
C ARG A 625 -3.94 0.69 -6.24
N GLY A 626 -2.93 1.51 -6.47
CA GLY A 626 -1.61 1.46 -5.84
C GLY A 626 -1.69 1.62 -4.32
N ALA A 627 -2.47 2.57 -3.80
CA ALA A 627 -2.66 2.74 -2.36
C ALA A 627 -3.24 1.48 -1.69
N TRP A 628 -4.26 0.86 -2.29
CA TRP A 628 -4.81 -0.40 -1.80
C TRP A 628 -3.82 -1.57 -1.94
N ALA A 629 -3.09 -1.64 -3.04
CA ALA A 629 -2.08 -2.68 -3.25
C ALA A 629 -0.92 -2.59 -2.24
N LEU A 630 -0.48 -1.38 -1.86
CA LEU A 630 0.49 -1.17 -0.79
C LEU A 630 -0.01 -1.71 0.56
N LYS A 631 -1.28 -1.41 0.90
CA LYS A 631 -1.92 -1.92 2.11
C LYS A 631 -2.00 -3.45 2.09
N ARG A 632 -2.43 -4.06 0.97
CA ARG A 632 -2.44 -5.53 0.81
C ARG A 632 -1.05 -6.16 0.92
N SER A 633 -0.03 -5.47 0.42
CA SER A 633 1.36 -5.91 0.49
C SER A 633 1.97 -5.75 1.89
N GLY A 634 1.23 -5.20 2.87
CA GLY A 634 1.70 -5.05 4.23
C GLY A 634 2.71 -3.90 4.42
N TYR A 635 2.58 -2.82 3.63
CA TYR A 635 3.37 -1.61 3.83
C TYR A 635 3.09 -0.97 5.20
N ALA A 636 1.82 -0.96 5.62
CA ALA A 636 1.36 -0.44 6.91
C ALA A 636 0.31 -1.36 7.55
N THR A 637 0.26 -1.37 8.88
CA THR A 637 -0.77 -2.08 9.67
C THR A 637 -2.02 -1.24 9.93
N ASP A 638 -2.00 0.05 9.56
CA ASP A 638 -3.13 0.96 9.70
C ASP A 638 -4.27 0.54 8.75
N PRO A 639 -5.48 0.20 9.26
CA PRO A 639 -6.60 -0.21 8.42
C PRO A 639 -7.05 0.89 7.44
N GLU A 640 -6.79 2.17 7.74
CA GLU A 640 -7.16 3.32 6.92
C GLU A 640 -6.02 3.82 6.02
N TYR A 641 -4.88 3.10 5.94
CA TYR A 641 -3.70 3.59 5.23
C TYR A 641 -4.00 4.02 3.78
N ALA A 642 -4.68 3.15 3.02
CA ALA A 642 -5.01 3.43 1.62
C ALA A 642 -5.93 4.65 1.47
N THR A 643 -6.97 4.78 2.29
CA THR A 643 -7.90 5.91 2.22
C THR A 643 -7.30 7.21 2.71
N LYS A 644 -6.36 7.17 3.67
CA LYS A 644 -5.56 8.34 4.06
C LYS A 644 -4.72 8.87 2.89
N LEU A 645 -4.08 7.98 2.13
CA LEU A 645 -3.32 8.35 0.93
C LEU A 645 -4.23 8.94 -0.15
N ILE A 646 -5.35 8.27 -0.49
CA ILE A 646 -6.32 8.75 -1.48
C ILE A 646 -6.83 10.15 -1.09
N ARG A 647 -7.17 10.37 0.18
CA ARG A 647 -7.61 11.68 0.67
C ARG A 647 -6.53 12.75 0.54
N ILE A 648 -5.25 12.43 0.82
CA ILE A 648 -4.14 13.36 0.64
C ILE A 648 -3.98 13.72 -0.84
N ILE A 649 -4.09 12.74 -1.74
CA ILE A 649 -4.02 12.94 -3.20
C ILE A 649 -5.11 13.92 -3.65
N ASP A 650 -6.36 13.69 -3.23
CA ASP A 650 -7.48 14.54 -3.59
C ASP A 650 -7.36 15.94 -2.98
N GLN A 651 -7.02 16.04 -1.69
CA GLN A 651 -6.94 17.29 -0.95
C GLN A 651 -5.93 18.28 -1.56
N TYR A 652 -4.81 17.78 -2.07
CA TYR A 652 -3.74 18.60 -2.66
C TYR A 652 -3.70 18.52 -4.19
N ASN A 653 -4.74 17.96 -4.82
CA ASN A 653 -4.79 17.76 -6.27
C ASN A 653 -3.53 17.09 -6.84
N LEU A 654 -2.92 16.16 -6.09
CA LEU A 654 -1.63 15.57 -6.47
C LEU A 654 -1.72 14.74 -7.75
N LYS A 655 -2.93 14.30 -8.14
CA LYS A 655 -3.17 13.57 -9.38
C LYS A 655 -2.69 14.35 -10.62
N SER A 656 -2.60 15.69 -10.56
CA SER A 656 -2.01 16.47 -11.66
C SER A 656 -0.53 16.15 -11.93
N LEU A 657 0.19 15.59 -10.96
CA LEU A 657 1.58 15.14 -11.12
C LEU A 657 1.69 13.88 -11.98
N ASP A 658 0.60 13.11 -12.13
CA ASP A 658 0.58 11.88 -12.93
C ASP A 658 0.15 12.13 -14.39
N LEU A 659 -0.11 13.39 -14.76
CA LEU A 659 -0.46 13.75 -16.14
C LEU A 659 0.76 13.62 -17.04
N VAL A 660 0.63 12.80 -18.08
CA VAL A 660 1.63 12.63 -19.13
C VAL A 660 1.17 13.27 -20.43
N GLY A 661 2.09 13.99 -21.08
CA GLY A 661 1.98 14.33 -22.49
C GLY A 661 2.63 13.24 -23.35
N ILE A 662 2.30 13.22 -24.62
CA ILE A 662 2.82 12.23 -25.57
C ILE A 662 3.43 12.87 -26.79
#